data_AF-A0A9P3GQF1-F1
#
_entry.id   AF-A0A9P3GQF1-F1
#
_cell.length_a   1.000
_cell.length_b   1.000
_cell.length_c   1.000
_cell.angle_alpha   90.00
_cell.angle_beta   90.00
_cell.angle_gamma   90.00
#
_symmetry.space_group_name_H-M   'P 1'
#
loop_
_entity.id
_entity.type
_entity.pdbx_description
1 polymer ?
#
loop_
_entity_poly.entity_id
_entity_poly.type
_entity_poly.pdbx_seq_one_letter_code
_entity_poly.pdbx_strand_id
1 'polypeptide(L)'
;MADRLLFNPGLEQIPDFAAPQHAPVFQLLVAAGQSEDDAREAMRTSWLADWELRKERWAQQVAEEQEQAAAADAARQAQQEEDDRLARAADDLAEAERTKLQPKLAPVDPNLVVTADDCLRPSDVILARLKAGHPVRFFYFTALGCEESKEPGAFASGIDYDPHNRSLLHKERETRGSVPDRDLTMEQFRSAVRPFLSALAEQNMPLDVQDEYFKLFWAIEHHKIAGKGGLIEQQALMEYVDERRRLFHSLLQRGKATFSLGNVDDAYIATIRMRIASAETEANRLKTAALLSEVEYLRSVTLGGAHRSSRGNSSRSASGNSSSRYEPYRAALPSRHRGRSRSPSPPPRSTRGASGGKGKGRQSGGPKPSSRRDDIARPPSSGTAAPPSPIATPMAIWSPKTSRPCASTTSGPSGASTPPIRTSAPVAARPDTAPLTAILRSGREPVTPFKYQAWMKVLLASGLIHRYPALPGSIAGGFFVGMPAVSRTYAPCNSASLAIHRTAFESIVARELALGRFLGPFSQATLESSIGPFQTSPISLTPKPHKPDKFRLVQNFSFPHTPRNGIRSLNSFVSSDDYPCTWGTFNTTALMLSRLPPGSQAAWPGAVVRYSDADEFLLDTNTAFGFTSNAGVFGYPGDALSDVLRFVGMLNEKWIDDYLVARILCAHIDAYNSANATRRLDVQQRGGRHHTGGRYWYGGRPLDDGRVEEFSHDFAFPVRDLSGNSPRSPADAAFNCCLQDLDDVYASLGVPWQAEKDQAFASVFTFTGFVWNLDARTVALDEEKRVKYLGSIADWRHRSAHTLEEAEKLYGRLLHTCHILPSGRAYLTAFERMFPTFAGNRHMPRTFPIDLLPDLHWWTEQLSNPHLERPLPGEITVVDVNAFSDACTSFGVAVVIDGRWQAWTLLDGWKGGDRDIGWLEALGLELAVRAVLLHGPPAEHFLVHVDNQGIVDGWRNGRSRNRETNAVFKRIHRVLTLHRRHAYTVYVPSADNIADAPSRGLFPPRAQRLRHLDLPPALDGYLRLATR
;
A
#
# COMPACT_ATOMS: atom_id res chain seq x y z
N MET A 1 11.61 44.19 31.85
CA MET A 1 13.02 44.24 32.29
C MET A 1 13.10 45.33 33.36
N ALA A 2 13.80 45.09 34.46
CA ALA A 2 14.15 46.18 35.38
C ALA A 2 15.38 46.94 34.83
N ASP A 3 15.58 48.18 35.24
CA ASP A 3 16.73 48.97 34.80
C ASP A 3 18.04 48.36 35.33
N ARG A 4 19.01 48.16 34.42
CA ARG A 4 20.32 47.59 34.74
C ARG A 4 21.15 48.60 35.54
N LEU A 5 21.78 48.15 36.62
CA LEU A 5 22.70 48.99 37.37
C LEU A 5 24.03 49.11 36.60
N LEU A 6 24.46 50.35 36.37
CA LEU A 6 25.68 50.69 35.62
C LEU A 6 26.92 50.84 36.52
N PHE A 7 26.73 51.00 37.83
CA PHE A 7 27.78 51.24 38.81
C PHE A 7 27.51 50.40 40.08
N ASN A 8 28.57 49.92 40.73
CA ASN A 8 28.49 49.10 41.93
C ASN A 8 28.06 49.95 43.16
N PRO A 9 26.87 49.75 43.73
CA PRO A 9 26.40 50.52 44.89
C PRO A 9 27.27 50.32 46.13
N GLY A 10 27.97 49.18 46.25
CA GLY A 10 28.88 48.89 47.36
C GLY A 10 30.10 49.80 47.46
N LEU A 11 30.31 50.71 46.51
CA LEU A 11 31.33 51.76 46.54
C LEU A 11 30.77 53.15 46.93
N GLU A 12 29.45 53.29 47.09
CA GLU A 12 28.83 54.53 47.56
C GLU A 12 29.10 54.73 49.06
N GLN A 13 29.39 55.98 49.44
CA GLN A 13 29.48 56.39 50.84
C GLN A 13 28.15 56.99 51.28
N ILE A 14 27.79 56.83 52.56
CA ILE A 14 26.59 57.43 53.15
C ILE A 14 26.68 58.96 52.98
N PRO A 15 25.68 59.63 52.39
CA PRO A 15 25.67 61.09 52.26
C PRO A 15 25.74 61.80 53.62
N ASP A 16 26.41 62.94 53.66
CA ASP A 16 26.33 63.83 54.82
C ASP A 16 24.97 64.53 54.85
N PHE A 17 24.04 64.01 55.66
CA PHE A 17 22.71 64.59 55.84
C PHE A 17 22.71 65.93 56.59
N ALA A 18 23.84 66.40 57.11
CA ALA A 18 23.99 67.78 57.60
C ALA A 18 24.33 68.78 56.47
N ALA A 19 24.65 68.31 55.25
CA ALA A 19 24.96 69.19 54.12
C ALA A 19 23.72 70.01 53.67
N PRO A 20 23.89 71.28 53.25
CA PRO A 20 22.77 72.18 52.94
C PRO A 20 21.74 71.65 51.93
N GLN A 21 22.18 70.80 51.00
CA GLN A 21 21.35 70.14 49.99
C GLN A 21 20.24 69.23 50.57
N HIS A 22 20.40 68.74 51.80
CA HIS A 22 19.41 67.88 52.48
C HIS A 22 18.49 68.66 53.43
N ALA A 23 18.81 69.93 53.72
CA ALA A 23 18.06 70.79 54.64
C ALA A 23 16.55 70.90 54.34
N PRO A 24 16.06 70.95 53.08
CA PRO A 24 14.61 71.04 52.82
C PRO A 24 13.83 69.80 53.28
N VAL A 25 14.41 68.60 53.14
CA VAL A 25 13.77 67.35 53.58
C VAL A 25 13.87 67.22 55.11
N PHE A 26 15.02 67.58 55.67
CA PHE A 26 15.25 67.61 57.10
C PHE A 26 14.28 68.55 57.84
N GLN A 27 14.08 69.77 57.32
CA GLN A 27 13.13 70.73 57.90
C GLN A 27 11.68 70.24 57.86
N LEU A 28 11.27 69.47 56.84
CA LEU A 28 9.92 68.88 56.78
C LEU A 28 9.71 67.81 57.86
N LEU A 29 10.73 67.00 58.17
CA LEU A 29 10.67 65.99 59.23
C LEU A 29 10.61 66.61 60.63
N VAL A 30 11.42 67.65 60.88
CA VAL A 30 11.39 68.42 62.14
C VAL A 30 10.06 69.17 62.29
N ALA A 31 9.54 69.78 61.22
CA ALA A 31 8.23 70.43 61.22
C ALA A 31 7.05 69.44 61.43
N ALA A 32 7.24 68.16 61.13
CA ALA A 32 6.29 67.09 61.45
C ALA A 32 6.36 66.61 62.92
N GLY A 33 7.20 67.23 63.77
CA GLY A 33 7.28 66.99 65.20
C GLY A 33 8.35 65.97 65.64
N GLN A 34 9.27 65.58 64.74
CA GLN A 34 10.44 64.78 65.12
C GLN A 34 11.53 65.68 65.75
N SER A 35 12.38 65.12 66.62
CA SER A 35 13.58 65.85 67.04
C SER A 35 14.59 65.95 65.89
N GLU A 36 15.54 66.88 66.00
CA GLU A 36 16.59 67.02 64.98
C GLU A 36 17.43 65.75 64.80
N ASP A 37 17.64 64.96 65.85
CA ASP A 37 18.45 63.74 65.76
C ASP A 37 17.63 62.55 65.25
N ASP A 38 16.35 62.44 65.63
CA ASP A 38 15.42 61.46 65.05
C ASP A 38 15.27 61.67 63.53
N ALA A 39 15.14 62.91 63.08
CA ALA A 39 15.01 63.26 61.67
C ALA A 39 16.28 62.93 60.85
N ARG A 40 17.48 63.12 61.44
CA ARG A 40 18.76 62.69 60.83
C ARG A 40 18.81 61.16 60.71
N GLU A 41 18.47 60.45 61.77
CA GLU A 41 18.55 58.98 61.79
C GLU A 41 17.46 58.33 60.91
N ALA A 42 16.28 58.94 60.77
CA ALA A 42 15.26 58.52 59.82
C ALA A 42 15.74 58.64 58.36
N MET A 43 16.38 59.76 57.99
CA MET A 43 16.98 59.92 56.65
C MET A 43 18.12 58.93 56.41
N ARG A 44 18.98 58.71 57.41
CA ARG A 44 20.07 57.72 57.37
C ARG A 44 19.54 56.30 57.17
N THR A 45 18.53 55.91 57.96
CA THR A 45 17.89 54.58 57.90
C THR A 45 17.24 54.35 56.54
N SER A 46 16.51 55.35 56.01
CA SER A 46 15.88 55.25 54.69
C SER A 46 16.90 55.11 53.55
N TRP A 47 18.06 55.78 53.64
CA TRP A 47 19.12 55.64 52.64
C TRP A 47 19.80 54.27 52.72
N LEU A 48 20.09 53.78 53.93
CA LEU A 48 20.69 52.46 54.13
C LEU A 48 19.81 51.32 53.59
N ALA A 49 18.48 51.41 53.79
CA ALA A 49 17.54 50.41 53.27
C ALA A 49 17.49 50.35 51.73
N ASP A 50 17.50 51.50 51.05
CA ASP A 50 17.58 51.55 49.59
C ASP A 50 18.97 51.08 49.09
N TRP A 51 20.05 51.49 49.76
CA TRP A 51 21.41 51.08 49.43
C TRP A 51 21.61 49.56 49.51
N GLU A 52 21.12 48.89 50.55
CA GLU A 52 21.16 47.43 50.62
C GLU A 52 20.33 46.77 49.50
N LEU A 53 19.12 47.26 49.20
CA LEU A 53 18.29 46.74 48.12
C LEU A 53 18.90 46.96 46.71
N ARG A 54 19.72 48.00 46.52
CA ARG A 54 20.50 48.20 45.29
C ARG A 54 21.74 47.29 45.25
N LYS A 55 22.39 47.08 46.40
CA LYS A 55 23.57 46.20 46.56
C LYS A 55 23.22 44.72 46.36
N GLU A 56 22.07 44.27 46.83
CA GLU A 56 21.53 42.92 46.56
C GLU A 56 21.24 42.73 45.06
N ARG A 57 20.56 43.69 44.42
CA ARG A 57 20.31 43.66 42.96
C ARG A 57 21.61 43.68 42.15
N TRP A 58 22.64 44.39 42.59
CA TRP A 58 23.97 44.32 41.96
C TRP A 58 24.60 42.93 42.10
N ALA A 59 24.50 42.29 43.28
CA ALA A 59 25.00 40.93 43.48
C ALA A 59 24.27 39.90 42.60
N GLN A 60 22.94 40.04 42.45
CA GLN A 60 22.14 39.22 41.52
C GLN A 60 22.57 39.42 40.06
N GLN A 61 22.75 40.67 39.62
CA GLN A 61 23.20 40.98 38.25
C GLN A 61 24.60 40.38 37.97
N VAL A 62 25.53 40.47 38.92
CA VAL A 62 26.87 39.86 38.77
C VAL A 62 26.80 38.32 38.74
N ALA A 63 25.91 37.70 39.50
CA ALA A 63 25.71 36.25 39.48
C ALA A 63 25.13 35.77 38.13
N GLU A 64 24.12 36.46 37.58
CA GLU A 64 23.57 36.16 36.24
C GLU A 64 24.62 36.35 35.14
N GLU A 65 25.43 37.40 35.20
CA GLU A 65 26.53 37.64 34.25
C GLU A 65 27.62 36.54 34.34
N GLN A 66 27.92 36.03 35.54
CA GLN A 66 28.84 34.90 35.73
C GLN A 66 28.27 33.56 35.26
N GLU A 67 26.99 33.28 35.49
CA GLU A 67 26.32 32.07 35.00
C GLU A 67 26.24 32.07 33.47
N GLN A 68 25.91 33.21 32.85
CA GLN A 68 25.91 33.37 31.39
C GLN A 68 27.31 33.21 30.78
N ALA A 69 28.35 33.74 31.43
CA ALA A 69 29.74 33.53 31.01
C ALA A 69 30.15 32.05 31.10
N ALA A 70 29.85 31.39 32.22
CA ALA A 70 30.13 29.97 32.42
C ALA A 70 29.38 29.08 31.41
N ALA A 71 28.12 29.41 31.09
CA ALA A 71 27.34 28.71 30.06
C ALA A 71 27.93 28.93 28.66
N ALA A 72 28.43 30.13 28.34
CA ALA A 72 29.10 30.41 27.07
C ALA A 72 30.47 29.72 26.96
N ASP A 73 31.20 29.57 28.06
CA ASP A 73 32.46 28.82 28.09
C ASP A 73 32.22 27.30 28.00
N ALA A 74 31.22 26.76 28.69
CA ALA A 74 30.81 25.37 28.54
C ALA A 74 30.33 25.06 27.11
N ALA A 75 29.59 25.97 26.47
CA ALA A 75 29.19 25.83 25.07
C ALA A 75 30.40 25.87 24.12
N ARG A 76 31.40 26.74 24.37
CA ARG A 76 32.66 26.78 23.59
C ARG A 76 33.50 25.51 23.78
N GLN A 77 33.56 24.97 25.00
CA GLN A 77 34.24 23.70 25.28
C GLN A 77 33.55 22.52 24.59
N ALA A 78 32.21 22.43 24.66
CA ALA A 78 31.46 21.40 23.96
C ALA A 78 31.63 21.48 22.43
N GLN A 79 31.63 22.69 21.85
CA GLN A 79 31.90 22.89 20.42
C GLN A 79 33.33 22.46 20.06
N GLN A 80 34.33 22.84 20.87
CA GLN A 80 35.72 22.44 20.67
C GLN A 80 35.89 20.91 20.78
N GLU A 81 35.23 20.25 21.74
CA GLU A 81 35.25 18.79 21.86
C GLU A 81 34.57 18.09 20.68
N GLU A 82 33.49 18.65 20.12
CA GLU A 82 32.83 18.11 18.93
C GLU A 82 33.68 18.31 17.67
N ASP A 83 34.28 19.49 17.49
CA ASP A 83 35.19 19.79 16.38
C ASP A 83 36.48 18.96 16.44
N ASP A 84 37.10 18.80 17.63
CA ASP A 84 38.23 17.88 17.88
C ASP A 84 37.87 16.43 17.55
N ARG A 85 36.64 16.01 17.84
CA ARG A 85 36.15 14.64 17.61
C ARG A 85 35.84 14.40 16.14
N LEU A 86 35.35 15.42 15.42
CA LEU A 86 35.19 15.41 13.96
C LEU A 86 36.55 15.41 13.25
N ALA A 87 37.53 16.17 13.75
CA ALA A 87 38.90 16.15 13.24
C ALA A 87 39.55 14.77 13.39
N ARG A 88 39.48 14.17 14.59
CA ARG A 88 39.97 12.79 14.81
C ARG A 88 39.25 11.77 13.95
N ALA A 89 37.93 11.88 13.78
CA ALA A 89 37.18 11.01 12.88
C ALA A 89 37.55 11.19 11.40
N ALA A 90 37.98 12.39 10.98
CA ALA A 90 38.50 12.65 9.63
C ALA A 90 39.92 12.11 9.44
N ASP A 91 40.79 12.22 10.45
CA ASP A 91 42.13 11.61 10.44
C ASP A 91 42.04 10.07 10.46
N ASP A 92 41.19 9.48 11.31
CA ASP A 92 40.88 8.04 11.33
C ASP A 92 40.37 7.57 9.95
N LEU A 93 39.53 8.37 9.29
CA LEU A 93 39.02 8.07 7.95
C LEU A 93 40.14 8.16 6.89
N ALA A 94 41.03 9.14 6.98
CA ALA A 94 42.16 9.30 6.07
C ALA A 94 43.22 8.21 6.26
N GLU A 95 43.50 7.78 7.48
CA GLU A 95 44.34 6.63 7.82
C GLU A 95 43.70 5.33 7.28
N ALA A 96 42.38 5.19 7.42
CA ALA A 96 41.59 4.10 6.86
C ALA A 96 41.44 4.17 5.32
N GLU A 97 41.75 5.27 4.64
CA GLU A 97 41.86 5.33 3.17
C GLU A 97 43.28 5.06 2.69
N ARG A 98 44.30 5.57 3.39
CA ARG A 98 45.72 5.26 3.14
C ARG A 98 46.00 3.75 3.23
N THR A 99 45.41 3.07 4.22
CA THR A 99 45.54 1.61 4.37
C THR A 99 44.77 0.79 3.33
N LYS A 100 43.75 1.36 2.65
CA LYS A 100 43.04 0.68 1.54
C LYS A 100 43.80 0.70 0.21
N LEU A 101 44.79 1.59 0.04
CA LEU A 101 45.50 1.80 -1.22
C LEU A 101 46.79 0.98 -1.40
N GLN A 102 47.06 0.01 -0.52
CA GLN A 102 48.13 -0.99 -0.73
C GLN A 102 47.53 -2.38 -1.06
N PRO A 103 47.62 -2.86 -2.31
CA PRO A 103 47.17 -4.20 -2.67
C PRO A 103 48.14 -5.25 -2.10
N LYS A 104 47.82 -5.79 -0.92
CA LYS A 104 48.49 -6.97 -0.37
C LYS A 104 48.15 -8.20 -1.21
N LEU A 105 49.00 -8.50 -2.20
CA LEU A 105 48.96 -9.76 -2.94
C LEU A 105 49.09 -10.93 -1.95
N ALA A 106 48.09 -11.82 -1.95
CA ALA A 106 48.13 -13.04 -1.16
C ALA A 106 49.23 -13.99 -1.70
N PRO A 107 49.88 -14.79 -0.84
CA PRO A 107 50.80 -15.81 -1.30
C PRO A 107 50.06 -16.87 -2.13
N VAL A 108 50.68 -17.32 -3.22
CA VAL A 108 50.13 -18.37 -4.08
C VAL A 108 50.23 -19.72 -3.36
N ASP A 109 49.11 -20.33 -3.01
CA ASP A 109 49.06 -21.74 -2.58
C ASP A 109 49.07 -22.66 -3.82
N PRO A 110 50.14 -23.45 -4.05
CA PRO A 110 50.22 -24.35 -5.19
C PRO A 110 49.26 -25.56 -5.12
N ASN A 111 48.53 -25.74 -4.01
CA ASN A 111 47.57 -26.83 -3.81
C ASN A 111 46.10 -26.42 -4.04
N LEU A 112 45.82 -25.13 -4.25
CA LEU A 112 44.46 -24.63 -4.40
C LEU A 112 43.87 -25.01 -5.77
N VAL A 113 43.07 -26.08 -5.81
CA VAL A 113 42.36 -26.52 -7.02
C VAL A 113 41.07 -25.72 -7.18
N VAL A 114 41.11 -24.68 -8.01
CA VAL A 114 39.91 -23.93 -8.44
C VAL A 114 39.01 -24.84 -9.27
N THR A 115 37.76 -25.00 -8.85
CA THR A 115 36.72 -25.73 -9.57
C THR A 115 35.86 -24.77 -10.42
N ALA A 116 35.01 -25.31 -11.29
CA ALA A 116 34.11 -24.49 -12.10
C ALA A 116 33.06 -23.73 -11.25
N ASP A 117 32.66 -24.29 -10.10
CA ASP A 117 31.72 -23.68 -9.16
C ASP A 117 32.31 -22.39 -8.55
N ASP A 118 33.61 -22.37 -8.28
CA ASP A 118 34.34 -21.26 -7.63
C ASP A 118 34.46 -20.00 -8.51
N CYS A 119 34.00 -20.07 -9.76
CA CYS A 119 33.92 -18.94 -10.69
C CYS A 119 32.50 -18.34 -10.80
N LEU A 120 31.50 -18.92 -10.14
CA LEU A 120 30.09 -18.50 -10.20
C LEU A 120 29.79 -17.31 -9.27
N ARG A 121 30.36 -16.15 -9.62
CA ARG A 121 30.10 -14.88 -8.93
C ARG A 121 28.90 -14.15 -9.57
N PRO A 122 27.80 -13.86 -8.84
CA PRO A 122 26.73 -12.99 -9.33
C PRO A 122 27.16 -11.52 -9.35
N SER A 123 26.32 -10.62 -9.88
CA SER A 123 26.64 -9.19 -9.95
C SER A 123 26.75 -8.51 -8.58
N ASP A 124 27.54 -7.45 -8.49
CA ASP A 124 27.83 -6.75 -7.22
C ASP A 124 26.58 -6.15 -6.55
N VAL A 125 25.50 -5.91 -7.30
CA VAL A 125 24.19 -5.51 -6.77
C VAL A 125 23.57 -6.63 -5.91
N ILE A 126 23.66 -7.88 -6.37
CA ILE A 126 23.18 -9.06 -5.65
C ILE A 126 24.03 -9.29 -4.38
N LEU A 127 25.35 -9.13 -4.48
CA LEU A 127 26.26 -9.26 -3.35
C LEU A 127 26.08 -8.14 -2.30
N ALA A 128 25.85 -6.89 -2.72
CA ALA A 128 25.52 -5.79 -1.82
C ALA A 128 24.17 -6.01 -1.12
N ARG A 129 23.16 -6.56 -1.82
CA ARG A 129 21.86 -6.94 -1.25
C ARG A 129 22.00 -8.04 -0.19
N LEU A 130 22.82 -9.06 -0.46
CA LEU A 130 23.16 -10.13 0.48
C LEU A 130 23.85 -9.57 1.74
N LYS A 131 24.86 -8.70 1.55
CA LYS A 131 25.61 -8.04 2.63
C LYS A 131 24.74 -7.12 3.50
N ALA A 132 23.75 -6.47 2.92
CA ALA A 132 22.73 -5.70 3.63
C ALA A 132 21.69 -6.57 4.37
N GLY A 133 21.86 -7.90 4.40
CA GLY A 133 20.99 -8.82 5.13
C GLY A 133 19.62 -9.05 4.49
N HIS A 134 19.40 -8.59 3.26
CA HIS A 134 18.15 -8.86 2.53
C HIS A 134 18.11 -10.31 2.04
N PRO A 135 16.91 -10.92 1.92
CA PRO A 135 16.78 -12.23 1.30
C PRO A 135 17.18 -12.15 -0.19
N VAL A 136 18.05 -13.06 -0.60
CA VAL A 136 18.48 -13.23 -2.00
C VAL A 136 18.21 -14.66 -2.42
N ARG A 137 17.51 -14.84 -3.54
CA ARG A 137 17.14 -16.15 -4.09
C ARG A 137 18.37 -16.98 -4.45
N PHE A 138 18.30 -18.30 -4.23
CA PHE A 138 19.38 -19.22 -4.60
C PHE A 138 19.60 -19.30 -6.11
N PHE A 139 18.57 -18.99 -6.92
CA PHE A 139 18.68 -18.94 -8.39
C PHE A 139 19.90 -18.14 -8.88
N TYR A 140 20.18 -16.97 -8.29
CA TYR A 140 21.30 -16.10 -8.69
C TYR A 140 22.69 -16.71 -8.46
N PHE A 141 22.78 -17.77 -7.68
CA PHE A 141 24.02 -18.51 -7.37
C PHE A 141 24.16 -19.79 -8.20
N THR A 142 23.20 -20.05 -9.11
CA THR A 142 23.38 -21.02 -10.21
C THR A 142 24.11 -20.37 -11.38
N ALA A 143 24.66 -21.17 -12.31
CA ALA A 143 25.34 -20.64 -13.50
C ALA A 143 24.46 -19.67 -14.32
N LEU A 144 23.22 -20.06 -14.61
CA LEU A 144 22.26 -19.24 -15.36
C LEU A 144 21.93 -17.94 -14.63
N GLY A 145 21.62 -18.01 -13.33
CA GLY A 145 21.32 -16.81 -12.55
C GLY A 145 22.52 -15.88 -12.34
N CYS A 146 23.75 -16.42 -12.34
CA CYS A 146 24.98 -15.64 -12.37
C CYS A 146 25.14 -14.85 -13.67
N GLU A 147 24.73 -15.40 -14.80
CA GLU A 147 24.72 -14.72 -16.10
C GLU A 147 23.59 -13.68 -16.18
N GLU A 148 22.33 -14.06 -15.90
CA GLU A 148 21.17 -13.15 -15.87
C GLU A 148 21.39 -11.95 -14.94
N SER A 149 22.05 -12.14 -13.78
CA SER A 149 22.31 -11.06 -12.82
C SER A 149 23.20 -9.94 -13.37
N LYS A 150 23.94 -10.19 -14.45
CA LYS A 150 24.91 -9.27 -15.07
C LYS A 150 24.34 -8.51 -16.27
N GLU A 151 23.13 -8.82 -16.73
CA GLU A 151 22.52 -8.12 -17.85
C GLU A 151 22.10 -6.67 -17.48
N PRO A 152 22.35 -5.67 -18.35
CA PRO A 152 22.02 -4.28 -18.09
C PRO A 152 20.50 -4.07 -18.08
N GLY A 153 19.93 -4.01 -16.88
CA GLY A 153 18.49 -3.92 -16.65
C GLY A 153 17.95 -4.87 -15.57
N ALA A 154 18.80 -5.75 -15.03
CA ALA A 154 18.41 -6.80 -14.07
C ALA A 154 17.78 -6.32 -12.74
N PHE A 155 17.81 -5.02 -12.41
CA PHE A 155 17.06 -4.44 -11.28
C PHE A 155 16.44 -3.10 -11.66
N ALA A 156 15.11 -2.98 -11.48
CA ALA A 156 14.38 -1.73 -11.69
C ALA A 156 13.78 -1.21 -10.37
N SER A 157 14.23 -0.04 -9.92
CA SER A 157 13.66 0.66 -8.77
C SER A 157 12.32 1.31 -9.14
N GLY A 158 11.23 0.61 -8.83
CA GLY A 158 9.88 1.15 -8.90
C GLY A 158 9.58 2.04 -7.70
N ILE A 159 9.34 3.34 -7.93
CA ILE A 159 8.30 4.05 -7.18
C ILE A 159 6.99 3.71 -7.89
N ASP A 160 6.18 2.87 -7.28
CA ASP A 160 4.86 2.51 -7.79
C ASP A 160 3.78 3.23 -6.96
N TYR A 161 2.76 3.76 -7.63
CA TYR A 161 1.69 4.48 -6.94
C TYR A 161 0.58 3.51 -6.60
N ASP A 162 0.50 3.10 -5.34
CA ASP A 162 -0.67 2.39 -4.81
C ASP A 162 -1.86 3.37 -4.78
N PRO A 163 -2.89 3.20 -5.64
CA PRO A 163 -4.01 4.14 -5.72
C PRO A 163 -4.97 4.04 -4.54
N HIS A 164 -4.72 3.14 -3.61
CA HIS A 164 -5.61 2.82 -2.49
C HIS A 164 -5.00 3.27 -1.16
N ASN A 165 -3.67 3.10 -1.00
CA ASN A 165 -2.97 3.45 0.24
C ASN A 165 -2.36 4.87 0.25
N ARG A 166 -2.44 5.62 -0.87
CA ARG A 166 -1.89 6.99 -1.03
C ARG A 166 -0.40 7.14 -0.66
N SER A 167 0.34 6.04 -0.63
CA SER A 167 1.75 5.98 -0.29
C SER A 167 2.58 5.65 -1.53
N LEU A 168 3.79 6.22 -1.61
CA LEU A 168 4.78 5.87 -2.61
C LEU A 168 5.46 4.55 -2.20
N LEU A 169 4.88 3.43 -2.61
CA LEU A 169 5.50 2.13 -2.35
C LEU A 169 6.71 1.94 -3.25
N HIS A 170 7.89 1.87 -2.64
CA HIS A 170 9.07 1.30 -3.29
C HIS A 170 8.85 -0.21 -3.47
N LYS A 171 8.40 -0.60 -4.67
CA LYS A 171 8.43 -1.98 -5.15
C LYS A 171 9.57 -2.12 -6.14
N GLU A 172 10.68 -2.66 -5.64
CA GLU A 172 11.76 -3.18 -6.48
C GLU A 172 11.20 -4.33 -7.33
N ARG A 173 11.40 -4.26 -8.64
CA ARG A 173 10.84 -5.24 -9.59
C ARG A 173 11.93 -6.21 -10.02
N GLU A 174 11.94 -7.39 -9.42
CA GLU A 174 12.85 -8.49 -9.78
C GLU A 174 12.51 -9.06 -11.18
N THR A 175 13.47 -9.70 -11.85
CA THR A 175 13.44 -9.95 -13.30
C THR A 175 12.40 -10.98 -13.76
N ARG A 176 12.02 -10.90 -15.04
CA ARG A 176 11.14 -11.88 -15.72
C ARG A 176 11.74 -13.30 -15.86
N GLY A 177 13.05 -13.48 -15.65
CA GLY A 177 13.72 -14.80 -15.65
C GLY A 177 13.89 -15.43 -14.27
N SER A 178 13.92 -14.60 -13.20
CA SER A 178 14.23 -15.07 -11.85
C SER A 178 13.30 -16.17 -11.33
N VAL A 179 13.83 -17.37 -11.11
CA VAL A 179 13.10 -18.49 -10.49
C VAL A 179 12.97 -18.25 -8.98
N PRO A 180 11.77 -18.37 -8.36
CA PRO A 180 11.61 -18.33 -6.90
C PRO A 180 12.20 -19.58 -6.23
N ASP A 181 12.67 -19.46 -4.98
CA ASP A 181 13.32 -20.59 -4.27
C ASP A 181 12.45 -21.84 -4.17
N ARG A 182 11.13 -21.67 -3.99
CA ARG A 182 10.13 -22.76 -3.96
C ARG A 182 9.94 -23.49 -5.29
N ASP A 183 10.29 -22.82 -6.39
CA ASP A 183 10.07 -23.27 -7.77
C ASP A 183 11.39 -23.81 -8.39
N LEU A 184 12.48 -23.84 -7.61
CA LEU A 184 13.76 -24.47 -8.00
C LEU A 184 13.64 -25.99 -8.04
N THR A 185 14.36 -26.61 -8.97
CA THR A 185 14.66 -28.04 -8.89
C THR A 185 15.69 -28.31 -7.80
N MET A 186 15.67 -29.52 -7.21
CA MET A 186 16.68 -29.93 -6.22
C MET A 186 18.10 -29.98 -6.81
N GLU A 187 18.25 -30.08 -8.13
CA GLU A 187 19.54 -29.97 -8.84
C GLU A 187 20.03 -28.52 -8.89
N GLN A 188 19.18 -27.56 -9.27
CA GLN A 188 19.49 -26.13 -9.20
C GLN A 188 19.83 -25.70 -7.76
N PHE A 189 19.05 -26.16 -6.77
CA PHE A 189 19.32 -25.92 -5.35
C PHE A 189 20.73 -26.41 -4.97
N ARG A 190 21.10 -27.65 -5.29
CA ARG A 190 22.46 -28.18 -5.03
C ARG A 190 23.55 -27.35 -5.71
N SER A 191 23.35 -26.94 -6.97
CA SER A 191 24.33 -26.12 -7.69
C SER A 191 24.54 -24.73 -7.05
N ALA A 192 23.52 -24.19 -6.38
CA ALA A 192 23.58 -22.88 -5.71
C ALA A 192 24.23 -22.91 -4.33
N VAL A 193 24.34 -24.08 -3.67
CA VAL A 193 24.84 -24.20 -2.29
C VAL A 193 26.25 -23.61 -2.14
N ARG A 194 27.19 -24.05 -2.99
CA ARG A 194 28.60 -23.65 -2.87
C ARG A 194 28.83 -22.17 -3.19
N PRO A 195 28.35 -21.61 -4.33
CA PRO A 195 28.58 -20.20 -4.61
C PRO A 195 27.83 -19.27 -3.63
N PHE A 196 26.70 -19.70 -3.06
CA PHE A 196 26.03 -18.96 -1.99
C PHE A 196 26.85 -18.92 -0.70
N LEU A 197 27.42 -20.06 -0.26
CA LEU A 197 28.27 -20.12 0.92
C LEU A 197 29.58 -19.31 0.73
N SER A 198 30.20 -19.37 -0.46
CA SER A 198 31.34 -18.49 -0.80
C SER A 198 30.95 -17.02 -0.70
N ALA A 199 29.82 -16.63 -1.30
CA ALA A 199 29.35 -15.24 -1.27
C ALA A 199 29.06 -14.73 0.15
N LEU A 200 28.54 -15.56 1.06
CA LEU A 200 28.39 -15.17 2.47
C LEU A 200 29.75 -14.86 3.13
N ALA A 201 30.76 -15.71 2.89
CA ALA A 201 32.11 -15.52 3.41
C ALA A 201 32.81 -14.28 2.80
N GLU A 202 32.77 -14.13 1.47
CA GLU A 202 33.31 -12.99 0.73
C GLU A 202 32.72 -11.65 1.21
N GLN A 203 31.41 -11.61 1.47
CA GLN A 203 30.75 -10.40 1.96
C GLN A 203 30.99 -10.11 3.46
N ASN A 204 31.73 -10.99 4.15
CA ASN A 204 32.00 -10.94 5.60
C ASN A 204 30.70 -10.96 6.43
N MET A 205 29.76 -11.84 6.06
CA MET A 205 28.54 -12.05 6.83
C MET A 205 28.85 -12.66 8.22
N PRO A 206 28.05 -12.35 9.26
CA PRO A 206 28.23 -12.91 10.60
C PRO A 206 28.33 -14.45 10.61
N LEU A 207 29.26 -15.00 11.40
CA LEU A 207 29.59 -16.44 11.40
C LEU A 207 28.43 -17.33 11.86
N ASP A 208 27.56 -16.82 12.73
CA ASP A 208 26.30 -17.46 13.13
C ASP A 208 25.31 -17.57 11.96
N VAL A 209 25.22 -16.54 11.11
CA VAL A 209 24.42 -16.59 9.87
C VAL A 209 25.01 -17.56 8.86
N GLN A 210 26.34 -17.66 8.76
CA GLN A 210 27.00 -18.66 7.89
C GLN A 210 26.74 -20.09 8.37
N ASP A 211 26.88 -20.35 9.67
CA ASP A 211 26.64 -21.66 10.31
C ASP A 211 25.17 -22.10 10.19
N GLU A 212 24.20 -21.20 10.40
CA GLU A 212 22.78 -21.51 10.17
C GLU A 212 22.45 -21.83 8.72
N TYR A 213 23.12 -21.19 7.75
CA TYR A 213 22.99 -21.58 6.35
C TYR A 213 23.64 -22.94 6.04
N PHE A 214 24.82 -23.23 6.59
CA PHE A 214 25.45 -24.53 6.45
C PHE A 214 24.56 -25.66 7.01
N LYS A 215 23.99 -25.47 8.20
CA LYS A 215 23.02 -26.39 8.82
C LYS A 215 21.78 -26.59 7.96
N LEU A 216 21.22 -25.52 7.37
CA LEU A 216 20.08 -25.61 6.45
C LEU A 216 20.40 -26.50 5.24
N PHE A 217 21.49 -26.23 4.54
CA PHE A 217 21.88 -27.00 3.36
C PHE A 217 22.11 -28.47 3.70
N TRP A 218 22.83 -28.74 4.79
CA TRP A 218 23.06 -30.11 5.27
C TRP A 218 21.75 -30.85 5.57
N ALA A 219 20.84 -30.22 6.32
CA ALA A 219 19.58 -30.83 6.73
C ALA A 219 18.61 -31.05 5.56
N ILE A 220 18.60 -30.17 4.56
CA ILE A 220 17.77 -30.28 3.36
C ILE A 220 18.35 -31.30 2.36
N GLU A 221 19.66 -31.32 2.14
CA GLU A 221 20.28 -32.30 1.21
C GLU A 221 20.18 -33.74 1.71
N HIS A 222 20.35 -33.96 3.02
CA HIS A 222 20.20 -35.27 3.66
C HIS A 222 18.75 -35.59 4.06
N HIS A 223 17.78 -34.76 3.67
CA HIS A 223 16.39 -34.95 4.04
C HIS A 223 15.79 -36.21 3.38
N LYS A 224 14.89 -36.89 4.10
CA LYS A 224 14.35 -38.23 3.74
C LYS A 224 13.75 -38.28 2.33
N ILE A 225 13.25 -37.15 1.84
CA ILE A 225 12.62 -37.00 0.52
C ILE A 225 13.51 -36.34 -0.55
N ALA A 226 14.63 -35.72 -0.20
CA ALA A 226 15.50 -34.94 -1.11
C ALA A 226 16.22 -35.73 -2.22
N GLY A 227 16.16 -37.07 -2.15
CA GLY A 227 16.64 -37.99 -3.20
C GLY A 227 15.75 -39.22 -3.39
N LYS A 228 14.55 -39.26 -2.79
CA LYS A 228 13.63 -40.41 -2.80
C LYS A 228 12.14 -40.05 -2.83
N GLY A 229 11.78 -38.78 -2.66
CA GLY A 229 10.40 -38.30 -2.80
C GLY A 229 10.01 -38.09 -4.27
N GLY A 230 8.71 -38.09 -4.54
CA GLY A 230 8.16 -37.71 -5.84
C GLY A 230 8.24 -36.20 -6.08
N LEU A 231 7.64 -35.74 -7.19
CA LEU A 231 7.65 -34.33 -7.57
C LEU A 231 7.02 -33.45 -6.46
N ILE A 232 5.88 -33.88 -5.91
CA ILE A 232 5.15 -33.17 -4.85
C ILE A 232 5.98 -33.08 -3.56
N GLU A 233 6.67 -34.16 -3.17
CA GLU A 233 7.58 -34.12 -2.02
C GLU A 233 8.74 -33.12 -2.24
N GLN A 234 9.37 -33.13 -3.42
CA GLN A 234 10.49 -32.24 -3.70
C GLN A 234 10.05 -30.76 -3.77
N GLN A 235 8.88 -30.47 -4.36
CA GLN A 235 8.25 -29.15 -4.31
C GLN A 235 7.95 -28.71 -2.87
N ALA A 236 7.38 -29.58 -2.04
CA ALA A 236 7.09 -29.27 -0.64
C ALA A 236 8.35 -28.94 0.18
N LEU A 237 9.48 -29.57 -0.14
CA LEU A 237 10.78 -29.29 0.47
C LEU A 237 11.35 -27.93 0.03
N MET A 238 11.14 -27.53 -1.23
CA MET A 238 11.59 -26.22 -1.73
C MET A 238 10.68 -25.07 -1.24
N GLU A 239 9.36 -25.26 -1.20
CA GLU A 239 8.44 -24.28 -0.59
C GLU A 239 8.72 -24.09 0.91
N TYR A 240 9.10 -25.16 1.62
CA TYR A 240 9.60 -25.07 2.99
C TYR A 240 10.84 -24.17 3.11
N VAL A 241 11.85 -24.38 2.25
CA VAL A 241 13.09 -23.59 2.25
C VAL A 241 12.79 -22.11 2.01
N ASP A 242 11.99 -21.79 0.99
CA ASP A 242 11.62 -20.42 0.62
C ASP A 242 10.89 -19.69 1.77
N GLU A 243 9.84 -20.30 2.34
CA GLU A 243 9.09 -19.71 3.45
C GLU A 243 9.98 -19.48 4.69
N ARG A 244 10.83 -20.44 5.06
CA ARG A 244 11.69 -20.34 6.25
C ARG A 244 12.84 -19.35 6.06
N ARG A 245 13.47 -19.29 4.87
CA ARG A 245 14.48 -18.26 4.55
C ARG A 245 13.90 -16.84 4.60
N ARG A 246 12.72 -16.63 4.00
CA ARG A 246 12.03 -15.32 4.04
C ARG A 246 11.71 -14.89 5.47
N LEU A 247 11.27 -15.81 6.33
CA LEU A 247 11.03 -15.53 7.75
C LEU A 247 12.32 -15.22 8.52
N PHE A 248 13.40 -15.98 8.30
CA PHE A 248 14.70 -15.78 8.97
C PHE A 248 15.30 -14.40 8.65
N HIS A 249 15.39 -14.04 7.37
CA HIS A 249 15.86 -12.71 6.97
C HIS A 249 14.98 -11.58 7.51
N SER A 250 13.65 -11.78 7.57
CA SER A 250 12.75 -10.79 8.15
C SER A 250 13.00 -10.59 9.66
N LEU A 251 13.34 -11.63 10.41
CA LEU A 251 13.72 -11.51 11.83
C LEU A 251 15.09 -10.85 12.01
N LEU A 252 16.07 -11.22 11.19
CA LEU A 252 17.41 -10.64 11.16
C LEU A 252 17.36 -9.11 10.96
N GLN A 253 16.65 -8.65 9.92
CA GLN A 253 16.43 -7.22 9.63
C GLN A 253 15.66 -6.47 10.73
N ARG A 254 14.86 -7.18 11.54
CA ARG A 254 14.07 -6.60 12.64
C ARG A 254 14.85 -6.53 13.97
N GLY A 255 16.10 -7.00 14.01
CA GLY A 255 16.91 -7.07 15.23
C GLY A 255 16.30 -7.97 16.30
N LYS A 256 15.57 -9.03 15.89
CA LYS A 256 14.95 -10.01 16.79
C LYS A 256 15.79 -11.29 16.81
N ALA A 257 15.71 -12.03 17.92
CA ALA A 257 16.23 -13.39 17.99
C ALA A 257 15.66 -14.24 16.84
N THR A 258 16.55 -14.89 16.10
CA THR A 258 16.23 -15.79 15.00
C THR A 258 15.95 -17.20 15.52
N PHE A 259 15.36 -18.04 14.67
CA PHE A 259 15.27 -19.48 14.88
C PHE A 259 16.36 -20.17 14.03
N SER A 260 16.83 -21.35 14.44
CA SER A 260 17.78 -22.12 13.65
C SER A 260 17.15 -22.61 12.34
N LEU A 261 17.82 -22.37 11.21
CA LEU A 261 17.40 -22.86 9.90
C LEU A 261 17.68 -24.36 9.72
N GLY A 262 18.64 -24.92 10.47
CA GLY A 262 18.92 -26.37 10.49
C GLY A 262 17.80 -27.24 11.07
N ASN A 263 16.91 -26.66 11.88
CA ASN A 263 15.80 -27.39 12.50
C ASN A 263 14.63 -27.54 11.51
N VAL A 264 14.70 -28.61 10.70
CA VAL A 264 13.67 -28.94 9.70
C VAL A 264 12.41 -29.53 10.35
N ASP A 265 11.28 -28.86 10.13
CA ASP A 265 9.96 -29.20 10.66
C ASP A 265 9.20 -30.14 9.70
N ASP A 266 9.42 -31.46 9.90
CA ASP A 266 8.79 -32.56 9.13
C ASP A 266 7.23 -32.46 9.11
N ALA A 267 6.61 -31.91 10.15
CA ALA A 267 5.15 -31.78 10.25
C ALA A 267 4.64 -30.62 9.38
N TYR A 268 5.38 -29.51 9.32
CA TYR A 268 5.08 -28.41 8.41
C TYR A 268 5.32 -28.80 6.95
N ILE A 269 6.38 -29.55 6.64
CA ILE A 269 6.59 -30.14 5.29
C ILE A 269 5.41 -31.04 4.89
N ALA A 270 4.91 -31.88 5.81
CA ALA A 270 3.74 -32.71 5.54
C ALA A 270 2.48 -31.87 5.26
N THR A 271 2.32 -30.72 5.93
CA THR A 271 1.22 -29.77 5.72
C THR A 271 1.32 -29.09 4.36
N ILE A 272 2.51 -28.64 3.95
CA ILE A 272 2.78 -28.10 2.60
C ILE A 272 2.45 -29.17 1.54
N ARG A 273 2.93 -30.41 1.71
CA ARG A 273 2.65 -31.50 0.77
C ARG A 273 1.15 -31.76 0.60
N MET A 274 0.37 -31.69 1.67
CA MET A 274 -1.10 -31.80 1.60
C MET A 274 -1.75 -30.63 0.84
N ARG A 275 -1.25 -29.40 0.98
CA ARG A 275 -1.70 -28.25 0.17
C ARG A 275 -1.48 -28.49 -1.33
N ILE A 276 -0.27 -28.91 -1.72
CA ILE A 276 0.10 -29.12 -3.13
C ILE A 276 -0.72 -30.27 -3.73
N ALA A 277 -0.79 -31.43 -3.06
CA ALA A 277 -1.54 -32.59 -3.56
C ALA A 277 -3.06 -32.31 -3.70
N SER A 278 -3.63 -31.50 -2.81
CA SER A 278 -5.02 -31.04 -2.92
C SER A 278 -5.24 -30.14 -4.14
N ALA A 279 -4.31 -29.20 -4.39
CA ALA A 279 -4.36 -28.31 -5.54
C ALA A 279 -4.23 -29.06 -6.88
N GLU A 280 -3.31 -30.04 -6.98
CA GLU A 280 -3.20 -30.91 -8.17
C GLU A 280 -4.47 -31.75 -8.39
N THR A 281 -5.06 -32.27 -7.31
CA THR A 281 -6.29 -33.08 -7.38
C THR A 281 -7.45 -32.28 -7.99
N GLU A 282 -7.69 -31.04 -7.51
CA GLU A 282 -8.75 -30.20 -8.05
C GLU A 282 -8.42 -29.68 -9.46
N ALA A 283 -7.15 -29.35 -9.75
CA ALA A 283 -6.73 -28.99 -11.11
C ALA A 283 -6.94 -30.12 -12.13
N ASN A 284 -6.68 -31.37 -11.75
CA ASN A 284 -6.92 -32.54 -12.59
C ASN A 284 -8.42 -32.89 -12.70
N ARG A 285 -9.21 -32.65 -11.65
CA ARG A 285 -10.68 -32.73 -11.70
C ARG A 285 -11.26 -31.73 -12.69
N LEU A 286 -10.82 -30.47 -12.65
CA LEU A 286 -11.25 -29.42 -13.58
C LEU A 286 -10.88 -29.74 -15.04
N LYS A 287 -9.65 -30.22 -15.30
CA LYS A 287 -9.24 -30.72 -16.63
C LYS A 287 -10.12 -31.89 -17.09
N THR A 288 -10.45 -32.82 -16.21
CA THR A 288 -11.29 -33.98 -16.54
C THR A 288 -12.72 -33.55 -16.86
N ALA A 289 -13.29 -32.60 -16.10
CA ALA A 289 -14.62 -32.05 -16.38
C ALA A 289 -14.68 -31.31 -17.73
N ALA A 290 -13.64 -30.54 -18.07
CA ALA A 290 -13.53 -29.90 -19.38
C ALA A 290 -13.46 -30.92 -20.52
N LEU A 291 -12.64 -31.96 -20.39
CA LEU A 291 -12.49 -33.01 -21.40
C LEU A 291 -13.78 -33.82 -21.60
N LEU A 292 -14.53 -34.09 -20.53
CA LEU A 292 -15.83 -34.76 -20.61
C LEU A 292 -16.87 -33.90 -21.33
N SER A 293 -16.93 -32.61 -21.04
CA SER A 293 -17.81 -31.65 -21.74
C SER A 293 -17.52 -31.61 -23.25
N GLU A 294 -16.24 -31.63 -23.64
CA GLU A 294 -15.84 -31.65 -25.06
C GLU A 294 -16.18 -32.98 -25.74
N VAL A 295 -16.06 -34.12 -25.05
CA VAL A 295 -16.50 -35.44 -25.55
C VAL A 295 -18.03 -35.52 -25.70
N GLU A 296 -18.80 -34.95 -24.77
CA GLU A 296 -20.26 -34.88 -24.86
C GLU A 296 -20.72 -33.96 -26.02
N TYR A 297 -20.05 -32.82 -26.20
CA TYR A 297 -20.25 -31.95 -27.35
C TYR A 297 -20.00 -32.70 -28.67
N LEU A 298 -18.86 -33.38 -28.83
CA LEU A 298 -18.53 -34.16 -30.04
C LEU A 298 -19.50 -35.33 -30.29
N ARG A 299 -20.04 -35.96 -29.23
CA ARG A 299 -21.11 -36.98 -29.34
C ARG A 299 -22.43 -36.38 -29.83
N SER A 300 -22.79 -35.17 -29.38
CA SER A 300 -24.00 -34.48 -29.85
C SER A 300 -23.93 -34.16 -31.35
N VAL A 301 -22.76 -33.77 -31.86
CA VAL A 301 -22.53 -33.46 -33.28
C VAL A 301 -22.57 -34.70 -34.17
N THR A 302 -22.14 -35.87 -33.68
CA THR A 302 -22.03 -37.10 -34.49
C THR A 302 -23.32 -37.91 -34.61
N LEU A 303 -24.26 -37.80 -33.66
CA LEU A 303 -25.52 -38.56 -33.68
C LEU A 303 -26.70 -37.85 -34.38
N GLY A 304 -26.60 -36.55 -34.67
CA GLY A 304 -27.68 -35.77 -35.33
C GLY A 304 -27.88 -36.03 -36.83
N GLY A 305 -27.16 -36.99 -37.42
CA GLY A 305 -26.97 -37.12 -38.87
C GLY A 305 -27.95 -38.01 -39.65
N ALA A 306 -29.14 -38.35 -39.14
CA ALA A 306 -30.06 -39.28 -39.81
C ALA A 306 -31.56 -38.91 -39.73
N HIS A 307 -32.26 -39.09 -40.85
CA HIS A 307 -33.72 -39.11 -41.06
C HIS A 307 -34.59 -37.94 -40.55
N ARG A 308 -35.13 -37.18 -41.52
CA ARG A 308 -36.56 -36.79 -41.54
C ARG A 308 -37.12 -36.77 -42.96
N SER A 309 -38.25 -37.43 -43.20
CA SER A 309 -39.19 -37.08 -44.26
C SER A 309 -40.61 -37.58 -43.98
N SER A 310 -41.60 -36.83 -44.49
CA SER A 310 -43.04 -37.12 -44.61
C SER A 310 -43.97 -37.16 -43.35
N ARG A 311 -44.94 -36.21 -43.39
CA ARG A 311 -46.40 -36.32 -43.15
C ARG A 311 -46.98 -36.87 -41.82
N GLY A 312 -47.98 -36.17 -41.27
CA GLY A 312 -49.29 -36.85 -41.12
C GLY A 312 -50.33 -36.54 -40.00
N ASN A 313 -50.66 -35.28 -39.69
CA ASN A 313 -52.03 -34.83 -39.27
C ASN A 313 -52.63 -35.14 -37.85
N SER A 314 -53.51 -34.21 -37.41
CA SER A 314 -54.66 -34.32 -36.48
C SER A 314 -54.55 -34.74 -34.99
N SER A 315 -54.72 -33.71 -34.13
CA SER A 315 -55.70 -33.62 -33.00
C SER A 315 -55.27 -33.74 -31.50
N ARG A 316 -55.84 -32.80 -30.71
CA ARG A 316 -56.14 -32.72 -29.26
C ARG A 316 -55.04 -32.80 -28.16
N SER A 317 -55.03 -31.70 -27.38
CA SER A 317 -54.91 -31.56 -25.90
C SER A 317 -53.56 -31.70 -25.14
N ALA A 318 -53.43 -30.79 -24.17
CA ALA A 318 -52.62 -30.80 -22.94
C ALA A 318 -51.11 -30.46 -22.97
N SER A 319 -50.76 -29.46 -22.14
CA SER A 319 -49.48 -29.22 -21.42
C SER A 319 -48.13 -29.48 -22.11
N GLY A 320 -47.32 -28.43 -22.25
CA GLY A 320 -45.88 -28.51 -22.57
C GLY A 320 -45.24 -27.11 -22.55
N ASN A 321 -43.95 -27.00 -22.20
CA ASN A 321 -43.28 -25.71 -21.99
C ASN A 321 -42.18 -25.42 -23.04
N SER A 322 -41.92 -24.12 -23.25
CA SER A 322 -40.74 -23.52 -23.91
C SER A 322 -40.56 -23.64 -25.44
N SER A 323 -40.14 -22.49 -26.03
CA SER A 323 -38.93 -22.30 -26.90
C SER A 323 -38.68 -23.23 -28.11
N SER A 324 -38.24 -22.78 -29.29
CA SER A 324 -38.08 -21.45 -29.93
C SER A 324 -37.55 -21.66 -31.36
N ARG A 325 -37.92 -20.80 -32.33
CA ARG A 325 -36.97 -20.32 -33.37
C ARG A 325 -37.50 -19.19 -34.27
N TYR A 326 -36.58 -18.31 -34.65
CA TYR A 326 -36.39 -17.85 -36.02
C TYR A 326 -34.90 -17.98 -36.36
N GLU A 327 -34.54 -18.14 -37.63
CA GLU A 327 -33.17 -18.45 -38.07
C GLU A 327 -32.37 -17.22 -38.55
N PRO A 328 -31.02 -17.21 -38.44
CA PRO A 328 -30.15 -16.29 -39.16
C PRO A 328 -29.74 -16.83 -40.54
N TYR A 329 -29.44 -15.91 -41.47
CA TYR A 329 -29.19 -16.20 -42.89
C TYR A 329 -27.74 -16.60 -43.21
N ARG A 330 -27.51 -17.04 -44.45
CA ARG A 330 -26.22 -17.54 -44.97
C ARG A 330 -25.64 -16.65 -46.09
N ALA A 331 -24.33 -16.43 -46.07
CA ALA A 331 -23.49 -16.17 -47.24
C ALA A 331 -22.07 -16.68 -46.94
N ALA A 332 -21.19 -17.18 -47.82
CA ALA A 332 -21.19 -17.69 -49.20
C ALA A 332 -19.87 -17.22 -49.87
N LEU A 333 -18.94 -18.15 -50.11
CA LEU A 333 -17.63 -17.89 -50.75
C LEU A 333 -17.45 -18.76 -52.01
N PRO A 334 -16.81 -18.25 -53.08
CA PRO A 334 -16.48 -19.03 -54.28
C PRO A 334 -15.07 -19.68 -54.22
N SER A 335 -14.76 -20.56 -55.18
CA SER A 335 -13.47 -21.27 -55.33
C SER A 335 -13.09 -21.38 -56.83
N ARG A 336 -12.03 -22.03 -57.34
CA ARG A 336 -11.29 -23.29 -57.04
C ARG A 336 -10.03 -23.30 -57.99
N HIS A 337 -9.03 -24.20 -58.06
CA HIS A 337 -8.68 -25.51 -57.48
C HIS A 337 -7.20 -25.90 -57.86
N ARG A 338 -6.70 -27.06 -57.36
CA ARG A 338 -5.53 -27.88 -57.83
C ARG A 338 -4.10 -27.37 -57.56
N GLY A 339 -3.12 -28.24 -57.20
CA GLY A 339 -3.21 -29.65 -56.77
C GLY A 339 -1.91 -30.48 -56.95
N ARG A 340 -1.81 -31.63 -56.24
CA ARG A 340 -0.70 -32.63 -56.18
C ARG A 340 0.57 -32.19 -55.38
N SER A 341 1.32 -33.09 -54.70
CA SER A 341 1.05 -34.49 -54.30
C SER A 341 2.06 -35.07 -53.27
N ARG A 342 1.57 -35.95 -52.37
CA ARG A 342 2.23 -37.09 -51.69
C ARG A 342 3.50 -36.87 -50.82
N SER A 343 3.36 -37.24 -49.54
CA SER A 343 4.41 -37.69 -48.60
C SER A 343 5.05 -39.04 -49.05
N PRO A 344 6.21 -39.50 -48.48
CA PRO A 344 6.24 -40.05 -47.12
C PRO A 344 7.54 -39.78 -46.29
N SER A 345 7.63 -40.44 -45.13
CA SER A 345 8.55 -40.24 -43.99
C SER A 345 9.97 -40.91 -44.15
N PRO A 346 10.94 -40.71 -43.21
CA PRO A 346 12.36 -41.06 -43.39
C PRO A 346 12.75 -42.46 -42.87
N PRO A 347 14.00 -42.92 -43.12
CA PRO A 347 14.86 -43.45 -42.04
C PRO A 347 16.36 -42.97 -42.17
N PRO A 348 17.44 -43.66 -41.75
CA PRO A 348 18.27 -43.17 -40.62
C PRO A 348 19.82 -43.16 -40.85
N ARG A 349 20.59 -43.02 -39.73
CA ARG A 349 22.06 -43.24 -39.54
C ARG A 349 22.75 -44.14 -40.60
N SER A 350 24.01 -43.93 -41.03
CA SER A 350 25.22 -43.71 -40.19
C SER A 350 26.51 -43.31 -40.96
N THR A 351 27.63 -43.18 -40.19
CA THR A 351 29.05 -43.51 -40.52
C THR A 351 29.94 -42.63 -41.44
N ARG A 352 31.04 -42.15 -40.80
CA ARG A 352 32.47 -42.15 -41.22
C ARG A 352 33.00 -41.25 -42.37
N GLY A 353 33.92 -40.36 -41.98
CA GLY A 353 35.16 -40.00 -42.71
C GLY A 353 35.10 -38.75 -43.61
N ALA A 354 36.21 -38.08 -43.95
CA ALA A 354 37.58 -38.04 -43.40
C ALA A 354 38.38 -36.86 -44.04
N SER A 355 39.52 -36.47 -43.44
CA SER A 355 40.43 -35.36 -43.85
C SER A 355 39.83 -33.94 -43.78
N GLY A 356 40.58 -32.85 -43.54
CA GLY A 356 42.00 -32.60 -43.17
C GLY A 356 42.29 -31.08 -43.28
N GLY A 357 43.31 -30.44 -42.67
CA GLY A 357 44.39 -30.83 -41.74
C GLY A 357 45.37 -29.64 -41.50
N LYS A 358 46.45 -29.84 -40.72
CA LYS A 358 47.44 -28.83 -40.21
C LYS A 358 46.88 -27.95 -39.05
N GLY A 359 47.60 -27.54 -37.99
CA GLY A 359 48.99 -27.73 -37.49
C GLY A 359 49.39 -26.47 -36.65
N LYS A 360 50.16 -26.44 -35.54
CA LYS A 360 51.20 -27.29 -34.89
C LYS A 360 51.07 -27.17 -33.33
N GLY A 361 51.51 -28.12 -32.47
CA GLY A 361 52.82 -28.18 -31.77
C GLY A 361 52.99 -27.12 -30.64
N ARG A 362 53.36 -27.38 -29.36
CA ARG A 362 54.24 -28.38 -28.64
C ARG A 362 53.75 -28.56 -27.16
N GLN A 363 53.82 -29.75 -26.52
CA GLN A 363 54.88 -30.34 -25.62
C GLN A 363 55.21 -29.55 -24.31
N SER A 364 55.44 -30.12 -23.11
CA SER A 364 55.49 -31.54 -22.63
C SER A 364 55.71 -31.72 -21.08
N GLY A 365 55.27 -32.86 -20.49
CA GLY A 365 55.71 -33.43 -19.17
C GLY A 365 54.91 -32.96 -17.92
N GLY A 366 54.71 -33.71 -16.82
CA GLY A 366 55.14 -35.07 -16.38
C GLY A 366 56.17 -35.05 -15.22
N PRO A 367 56.13 -35.91 -14.15
CA PRO A 367 55.53 -37.27 -14.05
C PRO A 367 54.77 -37.63 -12.72
N LYS A 368 54.50 -38.94 -12.53
CA LYS A 368 53.97 -39.68 -11.33
C LYS A 368 55.14 -40.10 -10.36
N PRO A 369 55.00 -40.78 -9.16
CA PRO A 369 54.05 -41.89 -8.86
C PRO A 369 53.65 -42.32 -7.39
N SER A 370 52.61 -43.20 -7.30
CA SER A 370 52.43 -44.30 -6.30
C SER A 370 52.12 -43.95 -4.82
N SER A 371 51.64 -44.85 -3.92
CA SER A 371 51.40 -46.31 -3.99
C SER A 371 50.28 -46.86 -3.05
N ARG A 372 49.47 -47.80 -3.57
CA ARG A 372 49.02 -49.09 -2.95
C ARG A 372 48.36 -49.21 -1.54
N ARG A 373 47.26 -50.00 -1.54
CA ARG A 373 46.86 -51.08 -0.57
C ARG A 373 46.31 -50.67 0.81
N ASP A 374 45.50 -51.46 1.54
CA ASP A 374 44.72 -52.73 1.36
C ASP A 374 43.38 -52.52 2.15
N ASP A 375 42.16 -52.91 1.76
CA ASP A 375 41.48 -54.20 1.49
C ASP A 375 40.52 -54.64 2.67
N ILE A 376 39.58 -55.57 2.41
CA ILE A 376 38.77 -56.39 3.36
C ILE A 376 37.46 -55.81 4.00
N ALA A 377 36.33 -56.23 3.40
CA ALA A 377 35.12 -56.86 3.99
C ALA A 377 34.05 -56.16 4.91
N ARG A 378 32.83 -56.09 4.33
CA ARG A 378 31.47 -56.44 4.85
C ARG A 378 31.39 -57.70 5.78
N PRO A 379 30.21 -58.13 6.34
CA PRO A 379 28.84 -57.55 6.48
C PRO A 379 28.43 -57.54 8.00
N PRO A 380 27.23 -57.92 8.53
CA PRO A 380 25.81 -57.99 8.07
C PRO A 380 24.90 -56.99 8.88
N SER A 381 23.66 -57.19 9.41
CA SER A 381 22.73 -58.34 9.57
C SER A 381 21.24 -57.95 9.78
N SER A 382 20.38 -58.97 9.95
CA SER A 382 18.93 -59.04 10.25
C SER A 382 18.49 -58.55 11.65
N GLY A 383 17.19 -58.28 11.92
CA GLY A 383 15.98 -58.27 11.06
C GLY A 383 14.67 -58.72 11.77
N THR A 384 13.51 -58.56 11.09
CA THR A 384 12.17 -59.19 11.34
C THR A 384 11.39 -58.91 12.65
N ALA A 385 10.04 -58.94 12.73
CA ALA A 385 8.95 -58.73 11.74
C ALA A 385 7.52 -58.65 12.36
N ALA A 386 6.71 -57.68 11.90
CA ALA A 386 5.23 -57.78 11.68
C ALA A 386 4.27 -57.90 12.92
N PRO A 387 2.91 -58.07 12.79
CA PRO A 387 1.95 -57.05 13.24
C PRO A 387 0.76 -57.61 14.10
N PRO A 388 -0.29 -56.85 14.53
CA PRO A 388 -1.40 -56.38 13.65
C PRO A 388 -2.04 -55.00 14.04
N SER A 389 -3.09 -54.60 13.32
CA SER A 389 -4.04 -53.50 13.62
C SER A 389 -5.33 -54.06 14.31
N PRO A 390 -6.44 -53.31 14.57
CA PRO A 390 -6.74 -51.87 14.37
C PRO A 390 -7.48 -51.19 15.54
N ILE A 391 -7.86 -49.91 15.37
CA ILE A 391 -9.14 -49.20 15.72
C ILE A 391 -8.86 -47.70 15.88
N ALA A 392 -9.81 -46.84 15.49
CA ALA A 392 -9.69 -45.38 15.55
C ALA A 392 -10.95 -44.72 16.13
N THR A 393 -10.77 -43.65 16.92
CA THR A 393 -11.72 -42.52 17.08
C THR A 393 -11.01 -41.30 17.71
N PRO A 394 -11.52 -40.06 17.55
CA PRO A 394 -10.75 -38.83 17.82
C PRO A 394 -11.15 -38.05 19.09
N MET A 395 -10.31 -37.08 19.47
CA MET A 395 -10.59 -35.99 20.41
C MET A 395 -9.67 -34.79 20.13
N ALA A 396 -9.94 -33.54 20.53
CA ALA A 396 -11.23 -32.89 20.80
C ALA A 396 -11.02 -31.36 20.91
N ILE A 397 -12.07 -30.60 20.57
CA ILE A 397 -12.20 -29.15 20.83
C ILE A 397 -12.10 -28.89 22.35
N TRP A 398 -11.38 -27.85 22.76
CA TRP A 398 -11.32 -27.43 24.18
C TRP A 398 -12.45 -26.46 24.54
N SER A 399 -12.95 -26.62 25.77
CA SER A 399 -13.90 -25.70 26.42
C SER A 399 -13.46 -25.50 27.88
N PRO A 400 -13.67 -24.32 28.47
CA PRO A 400 -13.16 -24.00 29.81
C PRO A 400 -13.88 -24.80 30.89
N LYS A 401 -13.13 -25.33 31.87
CA LYS A 401 -13.68 -26.12 32.96
C LYS A 401 -14.26 -25.25 34.08
N THR A 402 -15.48 -25.56 34.49
CA THR A 402 -16.12 -25.06 35.71
C THR A 402 -15.54 -25.69 36.98
N SER A 403 -15.74 -25.04 38.13
CA SER A 403 -15.21 -25.41 39.44
C SER A 403 -16.10 -26.39 40.23
N ARG A 404 -15.50 -27.12 41.19
CA ARG A 404 -16.05 -27.68 42.47
C ARG A 404 -15.15 -28.81 43.01
N PRO A 405 -15.26 -29.24 44.30
CA PRO A 405 -15.88 -28.58 45.46
C PRO A 405 -14.96 -28.50 46.70
N CYS A 406 -15.54 -28.01 47.80
CA CYS A 406 -14.96 -27.82 49.13
C CYS A 406 -14.49 -29.10 49.85
N ALA A 407 -13.61 -28.93 50.84
CA ALA A 407 -13.51 -29.76 52.03
C ALA A 407 -13.53 -28.85 53.27
N SER A 408 -13.98 -29.35 54.43
CA SER A 408 -14.25 -28.54 55.63
C SER A 408 -13.65 -29.16 56.89
N THR A 409 -13.02 -28.34 57.74
CA THR A 409 -12.63 -28.72 59.10
C THR A 409 -12.78 -27.53 60.04
N THR A 410 -13.08 -27.79 61.31
CA THR A 410 -13.62 -26.78 62.24
C THR A 410 -12.84 -26.74 63.56
N SER A 411 -12.34 -25.56 63.96
CA SER A 411 -11.93 -25.30 65.35
C SER A 411 -11.65 -23.81 65.62
N GLY A 412 -12.23 -23.26 66.68
CA GLY A 412 -11.68 -22.17 67.49
C GLY A 412 -11.75 -22.61 68.97
N PRO A 413 -11.88 -21.71 69.97
CA PRO A 413 -11.51 -20.28 69.99
C PRO A 413 -10.74 -19.87 71.28
N SER A 414 -10.06 -18.70 71.28
CA SER A 414 -9.74 -17.87 72.47
C SER A 414 -8.92 -16.62 72.04
N GLY A 415 -8.93 -15.49 72.75
CA GLY A 415 -9.76 -15.11 73.91
C GLY A 415 -9.05 -14.19 74.92
N ALA A 416 -9.03 -12.88 74.69
CA ALA A 416 -8.60 -11.87 75.69
C ALA A 416 -9.23 -10.49 75.42
N SER A 417 -9.46 -9.70 76.48
CA SER A 417 -10.00 -8.32 76.46
C SER A 417 -8.97 -7.35 77.06
N THR A 418 -8.95 -6.06 76.73
CA THR A 418 -9.56 -4.95 77.53
C THR A 418 -9.45 -3.60 76.76
N PRO A 419 -10.11 -2.48 77.20
CA PRO A 419 -10.69 -1.51 76.26
C PRO A 419 -10.06 -0.08 76.33
N PRO A 420 -10.81 1.05 76.31
CA PRO A 420 -10.98 1.81 75.06
C PRO A 420 -10.51 3.28 75.14
N ILE A 421 -10.25 3.89 73.98
CA ILE A 421 -10.24 5.35 73.80
C ILE A 421 -11.32 5.73 72.79
N ARG A 422 -12.20 6.65 73.15
CA ARG A 422 -13.19 7.26 72.24
C ARG A 422 -12.60 8.53 71.64
N THR A 423 -12.52 8.58 70.31
CA THR A 423 -12.36 9.85 69.58
C THR A 423 -13.38 9.87 68.43
N SER A 424 -14.48 10.58 68.61
CA SER A 424 -15.52 10.73 67.60
C SER A 424 -15.10 11.76 66.56
N ALA A 425 -14.82 11.30 65.33
CA ALA A 425 -14.65 12.15 64.15
C ALA A 425 -15.89 12.05 63.24
N PRO A 426 -16.18 13.05 62.38
CA PRO A 426 -17.39 13.06 61.56
C PRO A 426 -17.46 11.91 60.55
N VAL A 427 -18.69 11.52 60.18
CA VAL A 427 -18.93 10.53 59.13
C VAL A 427 -18.55 11.13 57.77
N ALA A 428 -17.37 10.78 57.28
CA ALA A 428 -17.07 10.93 55.87
C ALA A 428 -17.98 9.97 55.07
N ALA A 429 -18.69 10.51 54.08
CA ALA A 429 -19.46 9.67 53.15
C ALA A 429 -18.51 8.72 52.41
N ARG A 430 -18.86 7.43 52.34
CA ARG A 430 -18.08 6.46 51.57
C ARG A 430 -18.14 6.82 50.09
N PRO A 431 -17.01 6.95 49.38
CA PRO A 431 -16.98 6.76 47.94
C PRO A 431 -17.35 5.30 47.66
N ASP A 432 -18.30 5.04 46.76
CA ASP A 432 -18.57 3.68 46.25
C ASP A 432 -17.50 3.29 45.23
N THR A 433 -16.27 3.14 45.69
CA THR A 433 -15.14 2.62 44.91
C THR A 433 -15.23 1.11 44.76
N ALA A 434 -16.15 0.67 43.89
CA ALA A 434 -15.95 -0.59 43.19
C ALA A 434 -14.55 -0.57 42.55
N PRO A 435 -13.66 -1.54 42.84
CA PRO A 435 -12.29 -1.51 42.33
C PRO A 435 -12.25 -1.39 40.81
N LEU A 436 -11.28 -0.67 40.22
CA LEU A 436 -11.18 -0.60 38.76
C LEU A 436 -10.94 -1.99 38.14
N THR A 437 -10.27 -2.90 38.84
CA THR A 437 -10.21 -4.32 38.49
C THR A 437 -11.55 -5.03 38.56
N ALA A 438 -12.50 -4.61 39.40
CA ALA A 438 -13.88 -5.11 39.37
C ALA A 438 -14.68 -4.49 38.21
N ILE A 439 -14.47 -3.22 37.87
CA ILE A 439 -15.10 -2.57 36.70
C ILE A 439 -14.63 -3.24 35.39
N LEU A 440 -13.34 -3.59 35.28
CA LEU A 440 -12.75 -4.27 34.12
C LEU A 440 -12.97 -5.80 34.09
N ARG A 441 -13.16 -6.46 35.23
CA ARG A 441 -13.44 -7.92 35.31
C ARG A 441 -14.92 -8.24 35.39
N SER A 442 -15.77 -7.29 35.79
CA SER A 442 -17.20 -7.37 35.49
C SER A 442 -17.32 -7.18 33.98
N GLY A 443 -17.58 -8.28 33.27
CA GLY A 443 -17.82 -8.26 31.83
C GLY A 443 -19.13 -7.54 31.54
N ARG A 444 -19.11 -6.20 31.60
CA ARG A 444 -20.13 -5.39 30.93
C ARG A 444 -20.03 -5.70 29.44
N GLU A 445 -21.17 -5.89 28.82
CA GLU A 445 -21.29 -6.01 27.37
C GLU A 445 -20.57 -4.81 26.73
N PRO A 446 -19.83 -4.99 25.61
CA PRO A 446 -19.18 -3.88 24.94
C PRO A 446 -20.17 -2.73 24.71
N VAL A 447 -19.74 -1.47 24.88
CA VAL A 447 -20.59 -0.30 24.62
C VAL A 447 -20.73 -0.10 23.11
N THR A 448 -21.47 -1.01 22.51
CA THR A 448 -21.77 -1.10 21.08
C THR A 448 -23.27 -0.95 20.88
N PRO A 449 -23.72 -0.10 19.95
CA PRO A 449 -25.12 -0.10 19.55
C PRO A 449 -25.49 -1.35 18.75
N PHE A 450 -24.51 -2.08 18.18
CA PHE A 450 -24.75 -3.24 17.32
C PHE A 450 -25.43 -4.39 18.07
N LYS A 451 -26.58 -4.83 17.57
CA LYS A 451 -27.41 -5.89 18.16
C LYS A 451 -26.85 -7.27 17.80
N TYR A 452 -25.95 -7.81 18.63
CA TYR A 452 -25.30 -9.12 18.48
C TYR A 452 -26.23 -10.22 17.91
N GLN A 453 -27.39 -10.43 18.54
CA GLN A 453 -28.34 -11.49 18.14
C GLN A 453 -28.93 -11.26 16.74
N ALA A 454 -29.15 -10.00 16.32
CA ALA A 454 -29.63 -9.68 14.99
C ALA A 454 -28.55 -9.91 13.92
N TRP A 455 -27.30 -9.51 14.22
CA TRP A 455 -26.14 -9.80 13.38
C TRP A 455 -25.89 -11.29 13.20
N MET A 456 -25.90 -12.07 14.29
CA MET A 456 -25.80 -13.53 14.24
C MET A 456 -26.92 -14.13 13.36
N LYS A 457 -28.18 -13.72 13.59
CA LYS A 457 -29.34 -14.22 12.85
C LYS A 457 -29.25 -13.91 11.35
N VAL A 458 -28.88 -12.70 10.95
CA VAL A 458 -28.81 -12.32 9.52
C VAL A 458 -27.62 -12.97 8.81
N LEU A 459 -26.46 -13.11 9.46
CA LEU A 459 -25.29 -13.77 8.89
C LEU A 459 -25.52 -15.28 8.70
N LEU A 460 -26.28 -15.92 9.59
CA LEU A 460 -26.73 -17.31 9.42
C LEU A 460 -27.75 -17.42 8.27
N ALA A 461 -28.80 -16.60 8.27
CA ALA A 461 -29.88 -16.65 7.27
C ALA A 461 -29.42 -16.33 5.83
N SER A 462 -28.33 -15.59 5.67
CA SER A 462 -27.72 -15.23 4.39
C SER A 462 -26.58 -16.15 3.94
N GLY A 463 -26.12 -17.06 4.81
CA GLY A 463 -24.88 -17.83 4.61
C GLY A 463 -23.58 -17.02 4.76
N LEU A 464 -23.66 -15.70 5.01
CA LEU A 464 -22.51 -14.81 5.17
C LEU A 464 -21.67 -15.11 6.42
N ILE A 465 -22.14 -15.96 7.34
CA ILE A 465 -21.38 -16.42 8.51
C ILE A 465 -20.03 -17.06 8.13
N HIS A 466 -19.91 -17.68 6.95
CA HIS A 466 -18.64 -18.22 6.45
C HIS A 466 -17.67 -17.14 5.94
N ARG A 467 -18.19 -15.95 5.58
CA ARG A 467 -17.42 -14.78 5.14
C ARG A 467 -17.02 -13.89 6.33
N TYR A 468 -17.87 -13.83 7.36
CA TYR A 468 -17.67 -13.00 8.57
C TYR A 468 -17.76 -13.80 9.89
N PRO A 469 -17.04 -14.94 10.06
CA PRO A 469 -17.24 -15.85 11.20
C PRO A 469 -16.87 -15.25 12.55
N ALA A 470 -15.92 -14.30 12.59
CA ALA A 470 -15.50 -13.66 13.84
C ALA A 470 -16.47 -12.54 14.27
N LEU A 471 -17.24 -11.95 13.35
CA LEU A 471 -17.97 -10.70 13.57
C LEU A 471 -18.98 -10.77 14.72
N PRO A 472 -19.85 -11.81 14.86
CA PRO A 472 -20.72 -11.90 16.02
C PRO A 472 -19.94 -11.99 17.35
N GLY A 473 -18.82 -12.72 17.36
CA GLY A 473 -17.93 -12.80 18.52
C GLY A 473 -17.33 -11.45 18.89
N SER A 474 -16.88 -10.66 17.90
CA SER A 474 -16.35 -9.31 18.13
C SER A 474 -17.42 -8.29 18.55
N ILE A 475 -18.67 -8.45 18.13
CA ILE A 475 -19.77 -7.60 18.61
C ILE A 475 -20.10 -7.92 20.08
N ALA A 476 -20.15 -9.20 20.47
CA ALA A 476 -20.47 -9.60 21.84
C ALA A 476 -19.29 -9.46 22.84
N GLY A 477 -18.05 -9.65 22.38
CA GLY A 477 -16.84 -9.67 23.22
C GLY A 477 -15.87 -8.51 23.02
N GLY A 478 -16.16 -7.59 22.10
CA GLY A 478 -15.28 -6.49 21.71
C GLY A 478 -14.37 -6.82 20.52
N PHE A 479 -13.98 -5.77 19.79
CA PHE A 479 -13.09 -5.90 18.62
C PHE A 479 -11.62 -5.83 19.05
N PHE A 480 -10.82 -6.84 18.70
CA PHE A 480 -9.38 -6.80 18.92
C PHE A 480 -8.68 -5.97 17.85
N VAL A 481 -8.13 -4.82 18.23
CA VAL A 481 -7.47 -3.88 17.31
C VAL A 481 -5.98 -4.15 17.10
N GLY A 482 -5.41 -5.22 17.67
CA GLY A 482 -4.00 -5.58 17.48
C GLY A 482 -3.00 -4.90 18.41
N MET A 483 -3.43 -4.34 19.53
CA MET A 483 -2.48 -3.80 20.52
C MET A 483 -1.64 -4.95 21.12
N PRO A 484 -0.30 -4.86 21.13
CA PRO A 484 0.54 -5.81 21.83
C PRO A 484 0.46 -5.58 23.35
N ALA A 485 0.88 -6.58 24.14
CA ALA A 485 1.12 -6.38 25.57
C ALA A 485 2.21 -5.30 25.77
N VAL A 486 1.84 -4.18 26.40
CA VAL A 486 2.75 -3.08 26.68
C VAL A 486 3.59 -3.42 27.92
N SER A 487 4.92 -3.39 27.76
CA SER A 487 5.86 -3.89 28.78
C SER A 487 6.30 -2.86 29.83
N ARG A 488 5.96 -1.57 29.63
CA ARG A 488 6.24 -0.45 30.53
C ARG A 488 5.33 0.73 30.18
N THR A 489 5.00 1.57 31.15
CA THR A 489 4.13 2.72 30.91
C THR A 489 4.86 3.81 30.12
N TYR A 490 4.16 4.43 29.18
CA TYR A 490 4.63 5.61 28.46
C TYR A 490 3.49 6.60 28.23
N ALA A 491 3.47 7.65 29.05
CA ALA A 491 2.46 8.71 29.01
C ALA A 491 3.08 10.07 28.62
N PRO A 492 3.39 10.30 27.33
CA PRO A 492 3.84 11.61 26.87
C PRO A 492 2.79 12.70 27.14
N CYS A 493 3.25 13.94 27.32
CA CYS A 493 2.38 15.10 27.50
C CYS A 493 1.59 15.41 26.23
N ASN A 494 0.49 16.15 26.37
CA ASN A 494 -0.35 16.55 25.26
C ASN A 494 0.24 17.75 24.49
N SER A 495 -0.37 18.11 23.36
CA SER A 495 -0.01 19.32 22.62
C SER A 495 -0.46 20.57 23.38
N ALA A 496 0.36 21.62 23.38
CA ALA A 496 0.02 22.94 23.92
C ALA A 496 -1.29 23.53 23.34
N SER A 497 -1.76 23.05 22.18
CA SER A 497 -3.09 23.37 21.65
C SER A 497 -4.24 23.03 22.62
N LEU A 498 -4.08 22.06 23.53
CA LEU A 498 -5.07 21.79 24.57
C LEU A 498 -5.11 22.87 25.65
N ALA A 499 -3.98 23.47 26.01
CA ALA A 499 -3.95 24.60 26.94
C ALA A 499 -4.57 25.86 26.30
N ILE A 500 -4.27 26.11 25.03
CA ILE A 500 -4.82 27.25 24.26
C ILE A 500 -6.35 27.13 24.05
N HIS A 501 -6.86 25.91 23.91
CA HIS A 501 -8.28 25.64 23.64
C HIS A 501 -8.97 24.83 24.76
N ARG A 502 -8.54 25.04 26.01
CA ARG A 502 -8.92 24.27 27.20
C ARG A 502 -10.42 24.02 27.35
N THR A 503 -11.24 25.06 27.30
CA THR A 503 -12.70 24.94 27.46
C THR A 503 -13.35 24.08 26.36
N ALA A 504 -12.83 24.11 25.14
CA ALA A 504 -13.30 23.26 24.05
C ALA A 504 -12.86 21.80 24.22
N PHE A 505 -11.67 21.58 24.79
CA PHE A 505 -11.18 20.23 25.15
C PHE A 505 -12.05 19.61 26.25
N GLU A 506 -12.25 20.32 27.36
CA GLU A 506 -13.04 19.90 28.51
C GLU A 506 -14.50 19.62 28.10
N SER A 507 -15.10 20.44 27.22
CA SER A 507 -16.44 20.22 26.65
C SER A 507 -16.53 18.98 25.74
N ILE A 508 -15.46 18.59 25.05
CA ILE A 508 -15.43 17.33 24.28
C ILE A 508 -15.31 16.15 25.23
N VAL A 509 -14.39 16.20 26.19
CA VAL A 509 -14.16 15.12 27.16
C VAL A 509 -15.40 14.82 28.00
N ALA A 510 -16.04 15.86 28.55
CA ALA A 510 -17.26 15.71 29.33
C ALA A 510 -18.39 15.04 28.52
N ARG A 511 -18.44 15.25 27.20
CA ARG A 511 -19.41 14.61 26.30
C ARG A 511 -19.11 13.13 26.09
N GLU A 512 -17.87 12.76 25.77
CA GLU A 512 -17.54 11.35 25.53
C GLU A 512 -17.54 10.52 26.84
N LEU A 513 -17.31 11.15 28.00
CA LEU A 513 -17.58 10.58 29.33
C LEU A 513 -19.08 10.37 29.56
N ALA A 514 -19.92 11.39 29.30
CA ALA A 514 -21.37 11.29 29.47
C ALA A 514 -22.03 10.28 28.51
N LEU A 515 -21.41 10.04 27.33
CA LEU A 515 -21.79 8.98 26.39
C LEU A 515 -21.27 7.59 26.80
N GLY A 516 -20.54 7.46 27.91
CA GLY A 516 -19.97 6.21 28.39
C GLY A 516 -18.87 5.62 27.51
N ARG A 517 -18.39 6.37 26.51
CA ARG A 517 -17.32 5.94 25.60
C ARG A 517 -15.97 6.03 26.28
N PHE A 518 -15.69 7.18 26.88
CA PHE A 518 -14.56 7.36 27.79
C PHE A 518 -14.93 6.84 29.19
N LEU A 519 -13.96 6.19 29.84
CA LEU A 519 -13.98 5.88 31.27
C LEU A 519 -12.85 6.64 31.96
N GLY A 520 -13.13 7.28 33.10
CA GLY A 520 -12.15 8.04 33.89
C GLY A 520 -12.76 9.28 34.57
N PRO A 521 -11.94 10.25 35.01
CA PRO A 521 -10.48 10.22 34.98
C PRO A 521 -9.88 9.16 35.91
N PHE A 522 -8.74 8.59 35.51
CA PHE A 522 -7.93 7.68 36.33
C PHE A 522 -6.49 8.20 36.47
N SER A 523 -5.85 7.93 37.62
CA SER A 523 -4.41 8.12 37.81
C SER A 523 -3.59 6.99 37.17
N GLN A 524 -2.32 7.26 36.83
CA GLN A 524 -1.40 6.28 36.25
C GLN A 524 -1.30 5.04 37.13
N ALA A 525 -1.11 5.20 38.45
CA ALA A 525 -1.03 4.08 39.39
C ALA A 525 -2.31 3.22 39.41
N THR A 526 -3.48 3.84 39.26
CA THR A 526 -4.78 3.14 39.20
C THR A 526 -4.90 2.33 37.91
N LEU A 527 -4.46 2.86 36.76
CA LEU A 527 -4.41 2.13 35.50
C LEU A 527 -3.36 1.02 35.51
N GLU A 528 -2.12 1.29 35.96
CA GLU A 528 -1.04 0.29 36.05
C GLU A 528 -1.45 -0.92 36.89
N SER A 529 -2.14 -0.68 38.02
CA SER A 529 -2.67 -1.75 38.88
C SER A 529 -3.83 -2.55 38.25
N SER A 530 -4.45 -2.05 37.18
CA SER A 530 -5.73 -2.56 36.67
C SER A 530 -5.70 -3.11 35.24
N ILE A 531 -4.97 -2.46 34.31
CA ILE A 531 -4.71 -2.92 32.93
C ILE A 531 -3.25 -3.34 32.69
N GLY A 532 -2.38 -3.20 33.70
CA GLY A 532 -0.94 -3.32 33.52
C GLY A 532 -0.30 -2.05 32.95
N PRO A 533 0.99 -2.10 32.56
CA PRO A 533 1.66 -0.96 31.97
C PRO A 533 0.99 -0.53 30.65
N PHE A 534 0.85 0.77 30.41
CA PHE A 534 0.07 1.29 29.28
C PHE A 534 0.79 2.39 28.49
N GLN A 535 0.46 2.54 27.21
CA GLN A 535 1.04 3.60 26.38
C GLN A 535 -0.06 4.54 25.88
N THR A 536 0.12 5.84 26.07
CA THR A 536 -0.75 6.87 25.49
C THR A 536 -0.11 7.47 24.23
N SER A 537 -0.95 8.09 23.41
CA SER A 537 -0.55 8.89 22.26
C SER A 537 -0.98 10.35 22.49
N PRO A 538 -0.11 11.35 22.28
CA PRO A 538 -0.44 12.76 22.50
C PRO A 538 -1.64 13.21 21.70
N ILE A 539 -2.42 14.11 22.30
CA ILE A 539 -3.62 14.69 21.69
C ILE A 539 -3.40 16.17 21.39
N SER A 540 -3.96 16.64 20.28
CA SER A 540 -4.07 18.05 19.93
C SER A 540 -5.51 18.43 19.59
N LEU A 541 -5.81 19.73 19.70
CA LEU A 541 -7.02 20.31 19.13
C LEU A 541 -6.68 21.05 17.83
N THR A 542 -7.41 20.73 16.76
CA THR A 542 -7.31 21.42 15.47
C THR A 542 -8.66 22.08 15.15
N PRO A 543 -8.73 23.40 14.85
CA PRO A 543 -9.97 24.04 14.40
C PRO A 543 -10.57 23.35 13.16
N LYS A 544 -11.90 23.24 13.06
CA LYS A 544 -12.55 22.77 11.83
C LYS A 544 -12.56 23.90 10.79
N PRO A 545 -12.04 23.66 9.56
CA PRO A 545 -12.14 24.63 8.48
C PRO A 545 -13.59 25.10 8.29
N HIS A 546 -13.76 26.41 8.10
CA HIS A 546 -15.05 27.08 7.84
C HIS A 546 -16.11 26.93 8.95
N LYS A 547 -15.74 26.45 10.15
CA LYS A 547 -16.63 26.41 11.33
C LYS A 547 -15.86 26.91 12.56
N PRO A 548 -15.84 28.24 12.82
CA PRO A 548 -15.28 28.77 14.06
C PRO A 548 -15.88 28.08 15.29
N ASP A 549 -15.12 28.07 16.37
CA ASP A 549 -15.45 27.50 17.68
C ASP A 549 -15.70 25.97 17.71
N LYS A 550 -15.68 25.29 16.55
CA LYS A 550 -15.79 23.83 16.46
C LYS A 550 -14.44 23.21 16.15
N PHE A 551 -13.91 22.43 17.10
CA PHE A 551 -12.61 21.78 16.96
C PHE A 551 -12.74 20.29 16.57
N ARG A 552 -11.63 19.70 16.12
CA ARG A 552 -11.37 18.26 16.04
C ARG A 552 -10.34 17.92 17.12
N LEU A 553 -10.64 16.90 17.91
CA LEU A 553 -9.66 16.25 18.76
C LEU A 553 -8.89 15.24 17.90
N VAL A 554 -7.56 15.25 17.98
CA VAL A 554 -6.68 14.44 17.12
C VAL A 554 -5.65 13.73 17.99
N GLN A 555 -5.68 12.39 17.98
CA GLN A 555 -4.71 11.57 18.71
C GLN A 555 -3.60 11.07 17.79
N ASN A 556 -2.34 11.33 18.13
CA ASN A 556 -1.19 10.99 17.30
C ASN A 556 -0.65 9.58 17.59
N PHE A 557 -1.35 8.55 17.13
CA PHE A 557 -0.92 7.14 17.22
C PHE A 557 0.41 6.82 16.54
N SER A 558 0.89 7.71 15.67
CA SER A 558 2.19 7.63 15.02
C SER A 558 3.33 8.23 15.85
N PHE A 559 3.06 8.72 17.07
CA PHE A 559 4.07 9.21 18.03
C PHE A 559 4.55 8.10 18.99
N PRO A 560 5.85 8.02 19.33
CA PRO A 560 6.95 8.85 18.82
C PRO A 560 7.34 8.46 17.38
N HIS A 561 7.60 9.46 16.54
CA HIS A 561 7.92 9.26 15.11
C HIS A 561 9.28 8.58 14.87
N THR A 562 10.19 8.66 15.84
CA THR A 562 11.46 7.93 15.88
C THR A 562 11.48 7.13 17.18
N PRO A 563 11.80 5.83 17.18
CA PRO A 563 11.93 5.07 18.41
C PRO A 563 12.96 5.68 19.37
N ARG A 564 12.59 5.87 20.65
CA ARG A 564 13.50 6.39 21.69
C ARG A 564 13.48 5.46 22.89
N ASN A 565 14.66 5.12 23.43
CA ASN A 565 14.84 4.22 24.56
C ASN A 565 14.12 2.85 24.40
N GLY A 566 13.89 2.41 23.16
CA GLY A 566 13.11 1.21 22.81
C GLY A 566 11.58 1.37 22.80
N ILE A 567 11.05 2.58 23.02
CA ILE A 567 9.63 2.91 22.90
C ILE A 567 9.35 3.22 21.42
N ARG A 568 8.24 2.69 20.88
CA ARG A 568 7.83 2.89 19.48
C ARG A 568 6.40 3.45 19.44
N SER A 569 5.97 3.97 18.30
CA SER A 569 4.59 4.45 18.13
C SER A 569 3.58 3.31 18.10
N LEU A 570 2.35 3.55 18.55
CA LEU A 570 1.31 2.50 18.59
C LEU A 570 1.02 1.94 17.19
N ASN A 571 0.99 2.81 16.17
CA ASN A 571 0.87 2.41 14.76
C ASN A 571 2.03 1.52 14.25
N SER A 572 3.20 1.49 14.90
CA SER A 572 4.34 0.67 14.47
C SER A 572 4.30 -0.80 14.94
N PHE A 573 3.33 -1.15 15.78
CA PHE A 573 3.12 -2.54 16.23
C PHE A 573 2.07 -3.30 15.42
N VAL A 574 1.38 -2.62 14.50
CA VAL A 574 0.21 -3.12 13.76
C VAL A 574 0.54 -3.12 12.26
N SER A 575 0.42 -4.26 11.58
CA SER A 575 0.49 -4.33 10.12
C SER A 575 -0.88 -3.97 9.52
N SER A 576 -0.92 -3.29 8.38
CA SER A 576 -2.15 -3.17 7.58
C SER A 576 -2.64 -4.52 7.05
N ASP A 577 -1.69 -5.39 6.73
CA ASP A 577 -1.89 -6.61 5.94
C ASP A 577 -2.58 -7.72 6.76
N ASP A 578 -2.57 -7.58 8.09
CA ASP A 578 -3.29 -8.45 9.04
C ASP A 578 -4.80 -8.09 9.14
N TYR A 579 -5.23 -6.95 8.55
CA TYR A 579 -6.61 -6.42 8.64
C TYR A 579 -7.19 -6.04 7.25
N PRO A 580 -7.32 -6.98 6.28
CA PRO A 580 -7.82 -6.70 4.93
C PRO A 580 -9.33 -6.35 4.90
N CYS A 581 -9.74 -5.57 3.89
CA CYS A 581 -11.06 -4.93 3.81
C CYS A 581 -11.56 -4.80 2.35
N THR A 582 -12.87 -4.68 2.13
CA THR A 582 -13.41 -4.25 0.82
C THR A 582 -13.60 -2.74 0.75
N TRP A 583 -13.21 -2.15 -0.37
CA TRP A 583 -13.58 -0.77 -0.73
C TRP A 583 -13.76 -0.63 -2.25
N GLY A 584 -14.81 0.11 -2.62
CA GLY A 584 -15.10 0.48 -4.00
C GLY A 584 -14.22 1.63 -4.46
N THR A 585 -13.25 1.36 -5.34
CA THR A 585 -12.35 2.40 -5.87
C THR A 585 -13.12 3.38 -6.76
N PHE A 586 -12.51 4.50 -7.18
CA PHE A 586 -13.12 5.37 -8.19
C PHE A 586 -13.56 4.58 -9.45
N ASN A 587 -12.77 3.60 -9.89
CA ASN A 587 -13.10 2.80 -11.07
C ASN A 587 -14.29 1.87 -10.83
N THR A 588 -14.37 1.17 -9.68
CA THR A 588 -15.53 0.28 -9.42
C THR A 588 -16.79 1.05 -9.06
N THR A 589 -16.64 2.17 -8.35
CA THR A 589 -17.72 3.14 -8.08
C THR A 589 -18.28 3.67 -9.41
N ALA A 590 -17.42 4.12 -10.32
CA ALA A 590 -17.82 4.56 -11.65
C ALA A 590 -18.45 3.43 -12.49
N LEU A 591 -17.93 2.20 -12.38
CA LEU A 591 -18.47 1.03 -13.08
C LEU A 591 -19.84 0.62 -12.53
N MET A 592 -20.07 0.75 -11.23
CA MET A 592 -21.37 0.54 -10.60
C MET A 592 -22.35 1.64 -11.02
N LEU A 593 -21.98 2.91 -10.86
CA LEU A 593 -22.82 4.07 -11.17
C LEU A 593 -23.19 4.18 -12.66
N SER A 594 -22.26 3.85 -13.58
CA SER A 594 -22.57 3.77 -15.02
C SER A 594 -23.53 2.63 -15.38
N ARG A 595 -23.66 1.61 -14.52
CA ARG A 595 -24.55 0.45 -14.69
C ARG A 595 -25.89 0.59 -13.97
N LEU A 596 -26.07 1.65 -13.18
CA LEU A 596 -27.38 1.99 -12.63
C LEU A 596 -28.32 2.56 -13.71
N PRO A 597 -29.64 2.34 -13.59
CA PRO A 597 -30.64 3.28 -14.07
C PRO A 597 -30.69 4.53 -13.15
N PRO A 598 -31.40 5.61 -13.50
CA PRO A 598 -31.30 6.89 -12.75
C PRO A 598 -31.69 6.94 -11.23
N GLY A 599 -30.72 7.17 -10.29
CA GLY A 599 -30.83 7.80 -8.91
C GLY A 599 -30.18 7.13 -7.60
N SER A 600 -29.21 7.71 -6.78
CA SER A 600 -28.43 7.04 -5.62
C SER A 600 -27.45 7.87 -4.64
N GLN A 601 -27.30 7.68 -3.27
CA GLN A 601 -26.47 8.58 -2.30
C GLN A 601 -25.83 7.96 -0.93
N ALA A 602 -25.12 8.69 0.04
CA ALA A 602 -24.20 8.15 1.18
C ALA A 602 -23.61 9.02 2.44
N ALA A 603 -23.18 8.47 3.66
CA ALA A 603 -22.15 9.00 4.73
C ALA A 603 -21.88 8.30 6.19
N TRP A 604 -20.72 8.45 6.98
CA TRP A 604 -20.47 7.95 8.45
C TRP A 604 -19.22 8.52 9.40
N PRO A 605 -18.92 8.12 10.73
CA PRO A 605 -17.66 8.40 11.63
C PRO A 605 -17.29 7.42 12.89
N GLY A 606 -16.40 7.51 13.98
CA GLY A 606 -15.18 8.26 14.57
C GLY A 606 -14.87 8.29 16.18
N ALA A 607 -13.62 8.20 16.80
CA ALA A 607 -13.27 8.20 18.34
C ALA A 607 -11.77 8.50 18.97
N VAL A 608 -11.50 8.39 20.34
CA VAL A 608 -10.26 8.16 21.30
C VAL A 608 -9.25 9.25 21.96
N VAL A 609 -8.80 9.18 23.30
CA VAL A 609 -8.04 10.26 24.16
C VAL A 609 -7.21 9.96 25.52
N ARG A 610 -6.19 10.78 25.95
CA ARG A 610 -5.62 11.09 27.35
C ARG A 610 -6.14 12.46 27.87
N TYR A 611 -6.46 12.64 29.17
CA TYR A 611 -7.03 13.90 29.69
C TYR A 611 -6.05 15.08 29.79
N SER A 612 -5.36 15.26 30.92
CA SER A 612 -4.63 16.51 31.23
C SER A 612 -3.12 16.29 31.29
N ASP A 613 -2.37 17.39 31.49
CA ASP A 613 -0.93 17.33 31.77
C ASP A 613 -0.62 16.87 33.21
N ALA A 614 -1.64 16.82 34.09
CA ALA A 614 -1.57 16.12 35.36
C ALA A 614 -1.73 14.59 35.16
N ASP A 615 -1.79 13.86 36.28
CA ASP A 615 -1.94 12.40 36.31
C ASP A 615 -3.40 11.95 36.06
N GLU A 616 -3.93 12.27 34.87
CA GLU A 616 -5.33 12.00 34.51
C GLU A 616 -5.48 11.40 33.10
N PHE A 617 -6.11 10.23 33.04
CA PHE A 617 -6.29 9.44 31.83
C PHE A 617 -7.74 9.04 31.58
N LEU A 618 -8.06 8.77 30.32
CA LEU A 618 -9.38 8.35 29.85
C LEU A 618 -9.17 7.07 29.01
N LEU A 619 -10.07 6.09 29.15
CA LEU A 619 -10.12 4.92 28.28
C LEU A 619 -11.34 5.02 27.37
N ASP A 620 -11.14 5.28 26.08
CA ASP A 620 -12.19 5.13 25.07
C ASP A 620 -12.35 3.64 24.71
N THR A 621 -13.59 3.24 24.43
CA THR A 621 -14.00 1.84 24.20
C THR A 621 -14.42 1.56 22.75
N ASN A 622 -14.19 2.49 21.82
CA ASN A 622 -14.56 2.44 20.40
C ASN A 622 -13.33 2.61 19.46
N THR A 623 -13.54 2.64 18.13
CA THR A 623 -12.47 2.69 17.12
C THR A 623 -12.07 4.12 16.73
N ALA A 624 -10.84 4.51 17.11
CA ALA A 624 -10.26 5.82 16.81
C ALA A 624 -10.06 6.17 15.33
N PHE A 625 -10.07 7.47 15.02
CA PHE A 625 -9.47 7.97 13.79
C PHE A 625 -7.92 7.96 13.89
N GLY A 626 -7.24 7.45 12.85
CA GLY A 626 -5.77 7.52 12.74
C GLY A 626 -4.99 6.30 13.28
N PHE A 627 -5.68 5.27 13.76
CA PHE A 627 -5.08 3.99 14.17
C PHE A 627 -5.01 3.01 12.98
N THR A 628 -3.87 2.34 12.79
CA THR A 628 -3.56 1.59 11.55
C THR A 628 -4.56 0.48 11.23
N SER A 629 -4.92 -0.37 12.19
CA SER A 629 -5.86 -1.48 11.98
C SER A 629 -7.32 -1.01 11.83
N ASN A 630 -7.67 0.22 12.23
CA ASN A 630 -9.07 0.63 12.27
C ASN A 630 -9.71 0.72 10.88
N ALA A 631 -8.94 0.89 9.80
CA ALA A 631 -9.46 0.78 8.44
C ALA A 631 -10.02 -0.64 8.13
N GLY A 632 -9.46 -1.69 8.74
CA GLY A 632 -9.96 -3.06 8.64
C GLY A 632 -10.89 -3.47 9.79
N VAL A 633 -10.68 -2.98 11.02
CA VAL A 633 -11.56 -3.29 12.17
C VAL A 633 -12.93 -2.61 12.05
N PHE A 634 -12.99 -1.39 11.51
CA PHE A 634 -14.25 -0.76 11.05
C PHE A 634 -14.67 -1.30 9.67
N GLY A 635 -13.68 -1.66 8.85
CA GLY A 635 -13.88 -2.26 7.53
C GLY A 635 -14.72 -3.54 7.55
N TYR A 636 -14.39 -4.49 8.42
CA TYR A 636 -14.99 -5.82 8.54
C TYR A 636 -16.50 -5.84 8.88
N PRO A 637 -17.00 -5.13 9.93
CA PRO A 637 -18.44 -4.98 10.14
C PRO A 637 -19.11 -4.22 8.99
N GLY A 638 -18.41 -3.30 8.32
CA GLY A 638 -18.96 -2.56 7.20
C GLY A 638 -19.05 -3.33 5.88
N ASP A 639 -18.09 -4.22 5.63
CA ASP A 639 -18.15 -5.20 4.54
C ASP A 639 -19.35 -6.13 4.75
N ALA A 640 -19.53 -6.61 5.99
CA ALA A 640 -20.68 -7.41 6.36
C ALA A 640 -22.01 -6.65 6.25
N LEU A 641 -22.06 -5.36 6.60
CA LEU A 641 -23.24 -4.51 6.38
C LEU A 641 -23.57 -4.38 4.88
N SER A 642 -22.55 -4.16 4.05
CA SER A 642 -22.67 -4.03 2.60
C SER A 642 -23.26 -5.30 1.97
N ASP A 643 -22.79 -6.48 2.39
CA ASP A 643 -23.31 -7.78 1.95
C ASP A 643 -24.68 -8.14 2.56
N VAL A 644 -25.00 -7.68 3.78
CA VAL A 644 -26.34 -7.84 4.37
C VAL A 644 -27.36 -6.98 3.62
N LEU A 645 -27.04 -5.74 3.26
CA LEU A 645 -27.88 -4.87 2.43
C LEU A 645 -28.15 -5.53 1.05
N ARG A 646 -27.12 -6.14 0.44
CA ARG A 646 -27.27 -6.94 -0.80
C ARG A 646 -28.16 -8.17 -0.58
N PHE A 647 -28.01 -8.87 0.54
CA PHE A 647 -28.87 -10.01 0.90
C PHE A 647 -30.34 -9.62 1.15
N VAL A 648 -30.63 -8.44 1.69
CA VAL A 648 -31.99 -7.89 1.80
C VAL A 648 -32.57 -7.62 0.40
N GLY A 649 -31.74 -7.11 -0.50
CA GLY A 649 -32.07 -6.91 -1.93
C GLY A 649 -31.74 -5.52 -2.45
N MET A 650 -30.85 -4.77 -1.78
CA MET A 650 -30.47 -3.41 -2.14
C MET A 650 -29.13 -3.37 -2.88
N LEU A 651 -28.97 -2.39 -3.76
CA LEU A 651 -27.68 -2.10 -4.39
C LEU A 651 -26.87 -1.14 -3.52
N ASN A 652 -25.61 -1.47 -3.26
CA ASN A 652 -24.70 -0.56 -2.57
C ASN A 652 -23.23 -0.77 -2.94
N GLU A 653 -22.46 0.32 -2.84
CA GLU A 653 -21.00 0.35 -2.80
C GLU A 653 -20.51 1.04 -1.52
N LYS A 654 -19.35 0.62 -1.01
CA LYS A 654 -18.75 1.13 0.23
C LYS A 654 -17.38 1.72 -0.03
N TRP A 655 -17.15 2.96 0.37
CA TRP A 655 -15.85 3.61 0.41
C TRP A 655 -15.48 3.98 1.85
N ILE A 656 -14.74 3.10 2.52
CA ILE A 656 -14.31 3.25 3.93
C ILE A 656 -15.53 3.43 4.85
N ASP A 657 -15.92 4.68 5.13
CA ASP A 657 -17.05 5.11 5.95
C ASP A 657 -18.26 5.62 5.14
N ASP A 658 -18.13 5.95 3.84
CA ASP A 658 -19.26 6.38 3.00
C ASP A 658 -19.93 5.18 2.28
N TYR A 659 -21.27 5.06 2.38
CA TYR A 659 -22.08 4.00 1.75
C TYR A 659 -22.99 4.53 0.65
N LEU A 660 -22.62 4.33 -0.60
CA LEU A 660 -23.42 4.68 -1.76
C LEU A 660 -24.51 3.63 -2.00
N VAL A 661 -25.74 3.93 -1.57
CA VAL A 661 -26.91 3.08 -1.82
C VAL A 661 -27.63 3.52 -3.09
N ALA A 662 -28.00 2.54 -3.92
CA ALA A 662 -28.67 2.75 -5.18
C ALA A 662 -30.06 2.11 -5.22
N ARG A 663 -31.01 2.83 -5.84
CA ARG A 663 -32.37 2.35 -6.08
C ARG A 663 -32.67 2.32 -7.57
N ILE A 664 -33.51 1.38 -7.97
CA ILE A 664 -33.91 1.16 -9.37
C ILE A 664 -35.42 1.07 -9.48
N LEU A 665 -35.99 1.45 -10.62
CA LEU A 665 -37.42 1.27 -10.87
C LEU A 665 -37.79 -0.23 -10.82
N CYS A 666 -38.92 -0.58 -10.20
CA CYS A 666 -39.31 -1.99 -10.03
C CYS A 666 -39.43 -2.72 -11.38
N ALA A 667 -39.91 -2.02 -12.41
CA ALA A 667 -39.98 -2.49 -13.81
C ALA A 667 -38.62 -2.82 -14.47
N HIS A 668 -37.48 -2.62 -13.79
CA HIS A 668 -36.15 -2.95 -14.28
C HIS A 668 -35.44 -4.05 -13.46
N ILE A 669 -36.04 -4.52 -12.35
CA ILE A 669 -35.44 -5.51 -11.45
C ILE A 669 -35.09 -6.81 -12.20
N ASP A 670 -36.01 -7.38 -12.97
CA ASP A 670 -35.80 -8.67 -13.65
C ASP A 670 -34.71 -8.61 -14.73
N ALA A 671 -34.68 -7.52 -15.51
CA ALA A 671 -33.65 -7.31 -16.53
C ALA A 671 -32.26 -7.10 -15.88
N TYR A 672 -32.20 -6.33 -14.80
CA TYR A 672 -30.96 -6.07 -14.05
C TYR A 672 -30.44 -7.35 -13.36
N ASN A 673 -31.32 -8.14 -12.74
CA ASN A 673 -30.99 -9.42 -12.13
C ASN A 673 -30.53 -10.45 -13.17
N SER A 674 -31.14 -10.47 -14.37
CA SER A 674 -30.70 -11.33 -15.48
C SER A 674 -29.27 -10.98 -15.92
N ALA A 675 -28.94 -9.70 -16.02
CA ALA A 675 -27.57 -9.26 -16.32
C ALA A 675 -26.58 -9.61 -15.17
N ASN A 676 -27.01 -9.51 -13.91
CA ASN A 676 -26.20 -9.93 -12.76
C ASN A 676 -25.92 -11.43 -12.72
N ALA A 677 -26.88 -12.26 -13.15
CA ALA A 677 -26.67 -13.71 -13.27
C ALA A 677 -25.55 -14.03 -14.27
N THR A 678 -25.45 -13.30 -15.40
CA THR A 678 -24.33 -13.41 -16.34
C THR A 678 -23.01 -12.96 -15.70
N ARG A 679 -22.97 -11.77 -15.07
CA ARG A 679 -21.77 -11.22 -14.41
C ARG A 679 -21.23 -12.15 -13.31
N ARG A 680 -22.12 -12.86 -12.60
CA ARG A 680 -21.75 -13.88 -11.60
C ARG A 680 -20.97 -15.04 -12.22
N LEU A 681 -21.37 -15.50 -13.40
CA LEU A 681 -20.68 -16.57 -14.13
C LEU A 681 -19.30 -16.10 -14.60
N ASP A 682 -19.19 -14.86 -15.11
CA ASP A 682 -17.90 -14.27 -15.49
C ASP A 682 -16.94 -14.21 -14.29
N VAL A 683 -17.42 -13.73 -13.13
CA VAL A 683 -16.66 -13.67 -11.88
C VAL A 683 -16.23 -15.07 -11.41
N GLN A 684 -17.11 -16.08 -11.50
CA GLN A 684 -16.77 -17.45 -11.15
C GLN A 684 -15.71 -18.05 -12.09
N GLN A 685 -15.81 -17.82 -13.41
CA GLN A 685 -14.82 -18.27 -14.40
C GLN A 685 -13.44 -17.61 -14.21
N ARG A 686 -13.39 -16.39 -13.64
CA ARG A 686 -12.14 -15.67 -13.34
C ARG A 686 -11.47 -16.07 -12.02
N GLY A 687 -12.05 -17.01 -11.27
CA GLY A 687 -11.54 -17.44 -9.96
C GLY A 687 -12.16 -16.72 -8.75
N GLY A 688 -13.20 -15.92 -8.96
CA GLY A 688 -13.98 -15.29 -7.90
C GLY A 688 -13.26 -14.11 -7.23
N ARG A 689 -12.77 -14.31 -6.01
CA ARG A 689 -12.26 -13.25 -5.15
C ARG A 689 -10.73 -13.13 -5.25
N HIS A 690 -10.26 -12.00 -5.76
CA HIS A 690 -8.86 -11.62 -5.78
C HIS A 690 -8.49 -10.82 -4.52
N HIS A 691 -7.19 -10.79 -4.20
CA HIS A 691 -6.60 -9.98 -3.13
C HIS A 691 -5.42 -9.19 -3.69
N THR A 692 -5.34 -7.89 -3.44
CA THR A 692 -4.29 -7.02 -4.00
C THR A 692 -4.05 -5.83 -3.07
N GLY A 693 -2.86 -5.76 -2.47
CA GLY A 693 -2.65 -4.90 -1.30
C GLY A 693 -3.57 -5.36 -0.16
N GLY A 694 -4.14 -4.44 0.61
CA GLY A 694 -5.17 -4.73 1.62
C GLY A 694 -6.60 -4.86 1.10
N ARG A 695 -6.80 -4.87 -0.24
CA ARG A 695 -8.12 -4.83 -0.88
C ARG A 695 -8.54 -6.20 -1.42
N TYR A 696 -9.75 -6.63 -1.09
CA TYR A 696 -10.46 -7.68 -1.84
C TYR A 696 -11.28 -7.09 -3.00
N TRP A 697 -11.31 -7.79 -4.13
CA TRP A 697 -12.12 -7.44 -5.32
C TRP A 697 -12.48 -8.69 -6.13
N TYR A 698 -13.41 -8.56 -7.07
CA TYR A 698 -13.88 -9.64 -7.94
C TYR A 698 -13.72 -9.23 -9.41
N GLY A 699 -13.10 -10.09 -10.23
CA GLY A 699 -12.80 -9.80 -11.63
C GLY A 699 -13.83 -10.37 -12.60
N GLY A 700 -14.39 -9.55 -13.49
CA GLY A 700 -15.30 -9.98 -14.54
C GLY A 700 -14.61 -10.22 -15.89
N ARG A 701 -15.34 -10.00 -16.98
CA ARG A 701 -14.80 -10.08 -18.35
C ARG A 701 -13.74 -9.00 -18.63
N PRO A 702 -12.83 -9.24 -19.60
CA PRO A 702 -12.00 -8.17 -20.17
C PRO A 702 -12.87 -7.18 -20.95
N LEU A 703 -12.35 -5.97 -21.16
CA LEU A 703 -12.93 -4.91 -21.99
C LEU A 703 -11.98 -4.59 -23.16
N ASP A 704 -12.50 -4.00 -24.24
CA ASP A 704 -11.74 -3.77 -25.49
C ASP A 704 -10.56 -2.79 -25.31
N ASP A 705 -10.60 -1.90 -24.31
CA ASP A 705 -9.47 -1.06 -23.90
C ASP A 705 -8.39 -1.81 -23.07
N GLY A 706 -8.56 -3.13 -22.93
CA GLY A 706 -7.70 -4.04 -22.19
C GLY A 706 -7.73 -3.83 -20.67
N ARG A 707 -8.74 -3.14 -20.12
CA ARG A 707 -9.11 -3.28 -18.70
C ARG A 707 -9.77 -4.65 -18.46
N VAL A 708 -9.95 -4.99 -17.19
CA VAL A 708 -10.85 -6.05 -16.74
C VAL A 708 -11.94 -5.39 -15.90
N GLU A 709 -13.17 -5.90 -15.95
CA GLU A 709 -14.23 -5.44 -15.04
C GLU A 709 -13.84 -5.75 -13.58
N GLU A 710 -13.89 -4.74 -12.71
CA GLU A 710 -13.62 -4.88 -11.28
C GLU A 710 -14.89 -4.62 -10.47
N PHE A 711 -15.19 -5.47 -9.49
CA PHE A 711 -16.35 -5.34 -8.60
C PHE A 711 -15.97 -5.49 -7.12
N SER A 712 -16.78 -4.92 -6.22
CA SER A 712 -16.68 -5.15 -4.77
C SER A 712 -17.41 -6.41 -4.30
N HIS A 713 -18.24 -7.02 -5.14
CA HIS A 713 -19.05 -8.20 -4.82
C HIS A 713 -19.13 -9.23 -5.95
N ASP A 714 -19.50 -10.46 -5.58
CA ASP A 714 -19.65 -11.64 -6.43
C ASP A 714 -21.03 -11.79 -7.11
N PHE A 715 -21.92 -10.80 -6.92
CA PHE A 715 -23.33 -10.88 -7.34
C PHE A 715 -24.09 -12.07 -6.72
N ALA A 716 -23.73 -12.46 -5.47
CA ALA A 716 -24.36 -13.58 -4.79
C ALA A 716 -25.88 -13.43 -4.60
N PHE A 717 -26.36 -12.19 -4.44
CA PHE A 717 -27.75 -11.86 -4.10
C PHE A 717 -28.41 -10.99 -5.20
N PRO A 718 -29.68 -11.26 -5.57
CA PRO A 718 -30.43 -10.44 -6.51
C PRO A 718 -31.00 -9.19 -5.83
N VAL A 719 -31.24 -8.14 -6.63
CA VAL A 719 -32.05 -7.00 -6.23
C VAL A 719 -33.49 -7.47 -5.99
N ARG A 720 -34.14 -6.96 -4.94
CA ARG A 720 -35.55 -7.24 -4.65
C ARG A 720 -36.36 -5.95 -4.62
N ASP A 721 -37.65 -6.10 -4.92
CA ASP A 721 -38.65 -5.08 -4.65
C ASP A 721 -38.98 -5.08 -3.15
N LEU A 722 -38.81 -3.93 -2.49
CA LEU A 722 -39.13 -3.71 -1.08
C LEU A 722 -40.32 -2.75 -0.92
N SER A 723 -41.02 -2.38 -1.99
CA SER A 723 -42.10 -1.37 -2.00
C SER A 723 -43.28 -1.68 -1.08
N GLY A 724 -43.48 -2.95 -0.71
CA GLY A 724 -44.48 -3.37 0.28
C GLY A 724 -43.99 -3.44 1.73
N ASN A 725 -42.71 -3.16 2.02
CA ASN A 725 -42.13 -3.35 3.36
C ASN A 725 -42.20 -2.10 4.24
N SER A 726 -42.20 -0.92 3.64
CA SER A 726 -42.06 0.38 4.33
C SER A 726 -43.12 1.39 3.87
N PRO A 727 -43.47 2.41 4.69
CA PRO A 727 -44.25 3.56 4.24
C PRO A 727 -43.51 4.33 3.13
N ARG A 728 -44.17 4.55 1.98
CA ARG A 728 -43.58 5.16 0.78
C ARG A 728 -44.26 6.49 0.44
N SER A 729 -43.48 7.48 -0.02
CA SER A 729 -44.08 8.62 -0.75
C SER A 729 -44.51 8.18 -2.16
N PRO A 730 -45.39 8.94 -2.84
CA PRO A 730 -45.74 8.66 -4.24
C PRO A 730 -44.54 8.62 -5.20
N ALA A 731 -43.45 9.31 -4.87
CA ALA A 731 -42.21 9.28 -5.65
C ALA A 731 -41.37 8.02 -5.38
N ASP A 732 -41.47 7.42 -4.19
CA ASP A 732 -40.71 6.23 -3.79
C ASP A 732 -41.41 4.92 -4.15
N ALA A 733 -42.72 4.96 -4.41
CA ALA A 733 -43.54 3.79 -4.72
C ALA A 733 -43.14 3.06 -6.02
N ALA A 734 -42.47 3.76 -6.96
CA ALA A 734 -42.02 3.18 -8.23
C ALA A 734 -40.62 2.51 -8.16
N PHE A 735 -39.91 2.67 -7.04
CA PHE A 735 -38.53 2.19 -6.86
C PHE A 735 -38.46 1.00 -5.92
N ASN A 736 -37.41 0.18 -6.08
CA ASN A 736 -37.24 -1.02 -5.26
C ASN A 736 -37.02 -0.69 -3.77
N CYS A 737 -36.27 0.36 -3.43
CA CYS A 737 -36.03 0.81 -2.04
C CYS A 737 -36.18 2.33 -1.82
N CYS A 738 -36.44 2.71 -0.57
CA CYS A 738 -36.39 4.08 -0.05
C CYS A 738 -35.51 4.16 1.23
N LEU A 739 -35.35 5.37 1.80
CA LEU A 739 -34.50 5.56 2.99
C LEU A 739 -35.03 4.78 4.21
N GLN A 740 -36.35 4.72 4.41
CA GLN A 740 -36.95 3.94 5.51
C GLN A 740 -36.53 2.46 5.48
N ASP A 741 -36.36 1.84 4.30
CA ASP A 741 -35.89 0.44 4.23
C ASP A 741 -34.45 0.30 4.77
N LEU A 742 -33.60 1.33 4.61
CA LEU A 742 -32.26 1.39 5.18
C LEU A 742 -32.32 1.62 6.69
N ASP A 743 -33.12 2.59 7.13
CA ASP A 743 -33.33 2.89 8.55
C ASP A 743 -33.84 1.65 9.32
N ASP A 744 -34.75 0.88 8.72
CA ASP A 744 -35.25 -0.37 9.30
C ASP A 744 -34.14 -1.44 9.42
N VAL A 745 -33.27 -1.58 8.40
CA VAL A 745 -32.11 -2.47 8.47
C VAL A 745 -31.13 -1.99 9.53
N TYR A 746 -30.75 -0.71 9.53
CA TYR A 746 -29.83 -0.12 10.50
C TYR A 746 -30.36 -0.24 11.93
N ALA A 747 -31.63 0.09 12.17
CA ALA A 747 -32.29 -0.05 13.46
C ALA A 747 -32.39 -1.53 13.90
N SER A 748 -32.65 -2.47 12.98
CA SER A 748 -32.70 -3.90 13.31
C SER A 748 -31.34 -4.46 13.73
N LEU A 749 -30.25 -3.98 13.12
CA LEU A 749 -28.86 -4.36 13.38
C LEU A 749 -28.19 -3.51 14.47
N GLY A 750 -28.79 -2.40 14.88
CA GLY A 750 -28.21 -1.45 15.81
C GLY A 750 -27.04 -0.64 15.22
N VAL A 751 -27.06 -0.37 13.92
CA VAL A 751 -26.07 0.48 13.25
C VAL A 751 -26.36 1.96 13.57
N PRO A 752 -25.41 2.71 14.14
CA PRO A 752 -25.62 4.11 14.54
C PRO A 752 -25.47 5.03 13.33
N TRP A 753 -26.57 5.32 12.63
CA TRP A 753 -26.56 6.21 11.45
C TRP A 753 -26.60 7.70 11.83
N GLN A 754 -26.31 8.60 10.88
CA GLN A 754 -26.33 10.06 11.07
C GLN A 754 -27.15 10.74 9.98
N ALA A 755 -28.48 10.77 10.18
CA ALA A 755 -29.45 11.28 9.22
C ALA A 755 -29.18 12.72 8.75
N GLU A 756 -28.50 13.54 9.56
CA GLU A 756 -28.13 14.92 9.19
C GLU A 756 -26.97 15.01 8.18
N LYS A 757 -26.36 13.87 7.83
CA LYS A 757 -25.40 13.73 6.72
C LYS A 757 -26.01 13.09 5.48
N ASP A 758 -27.17 12.44 5.59
CA ASP A 758 -27.76 11.76 4.45
C ASP A 758 -28.16 12.76 3.38
N GLN A 759 -27.83 12.41 2.15
CA GLN A 759 -28.45 12.99 0.98
C GLN A 759 -29.68 12.14 0.65
N ALA A 760 -30.70 12.73 0.00
CA ALA A 760 -31.94 12.03 -0.36
C ALA A 760 -31.74 10.95 -1.45
N PHE A 761 -32.72 10.73 -2.33
CA PHE A 761 -32.50 9.99 -3.58
C PHE A 761 -32.73 10.92 -4.78
N ALA A 762 -31.66 11.20 -5.52
CA ALA A 762 -31.67 12.01 -6.74
C ALA A 762 -30.73 11.42 -7.82
N SER A 763 -30.87 11.89 -9.05
CA SER A 763 -29.97 11.56 -10.18
C SER A 763 -28.65 12.33 -10.15
N VAL A 764 -28.56 13.42 -9.37
CA VAL A 764 -27.34 14.21 -9.17
C VAL A 764 -27.00 14.26 -7.68
N PHE A 765 -25.78 13.86 -7.33
CA PHE A 765 -25.33 13.72 -5.93
C PHE A 765 -23.80 13.79 -5.81
N THR A 766 -23.29 13.98 -4.59
CA THR A 766 -21.85 14.04 -4.32
C THR A 766 -21.38 12.80 -3.56
N PHE A 767 -20.40 12.07 -4.10
CA PHE A 767 -19.80 10.87 -3.48
C PHE A 767 -18.29 10.79 -3.74
N THR A 768 -17.49 10.48 -2.72
CA THR A 768 -16.01 10.69 -2.66
C THR A 768 -15.57 12.14 -2.97
N GLY A 769 -16.52 13.08 -2.99
CA GLY A 769 -16.36 14.46 -3.43
C GLY A 769 -16.03 14.58 -4.93
N PHE A 770 -16.68 13.77 -5.76
CA PHE A 770 -17.02 14.12 -7.13
C PHE A 770 -18.54 14.29 -7.22
N VAL A 771 -19.02 15.13 -8.13
CA VAL A 771 -20.44 15.25 -8.45
C VAL A 771 -20.76 14.24 -9.55
N TRP A 772 -21.71 13.34 -9.30
CA TRP A 772 -22.12 12.30 -10.24
C TRP A 772 -23.49 12.67 -10.80
N ASN A 773 -23.68 12.57 -12.12
CA ASN A 773 -24.93 12.83 -12.79
C ASN A 773 -25.35 11.61 -13.62
N LEU A 774 -26.38 10.91 -13.14
CA LEU A 774 -26.86 9.66 -13.73
C LEU A 774 -27.72 9.89 -14.98
N ASP A 775 -28.38 11.04 -15.09
CA ASP A 775 -29.23 11.41 -16.24
C ASP A 775 -28.36 11.84 -17.43
N ALA A 776 -27.40 12.72 -17.20
CA ALA A 776 -26.43 13.14 -18.22
C ALA A 776 -25.33 12.11 -18.49
N ARG A 777 -25.23 11.06 -17.66
CA ARG A 777 -24.13 10.08 -17.65
C ARG A 777 -22.75 10.74 -17.53
N THR A 778 -22.60 11.75 -16.66
CA THR A 778 -21.30 12.42 -16.41
C THR A 778 -20.84 12.32 -14.95
N VAL A 779 -19.55 12.62 -14.74
CA VAL A 779 -18.94 12.86 -13.43
C VAL A 779 -18.04 14.10 -13.50
N ALA A 780 -18.17 14.98 -12.51
CA ALA A 780 -17.49 16.26 -12.43
C ALA A 780 -16.64 16.41 -11.17
N LEU A 781 -15.65 17.29 -11.21
CA LEU A 781 -15.01 17.77 -9.98
C LEU A 781 -15.99 18.69 -9.25
N ASP A 782 -16.13 18.48 -7.95
CA ASP A 782 -16.90 19.36 -7.06
C ASP A 782 -16.40 20.82 -7.13
N GLU A 783 -17.33 21.78 -7.12
CA GLU A 783 -17.03 23.20 -7.37
C GLU A 783 -16.22 23.83 -6.22
N GLU A 784 -16.53 23.50 -4.96
CA GLU A 784 -15.73 23.97 -3.81
C GLU A 784 -14.29 23.44 -3.92
N LYS A 785 -14.12 22.17 -4.30
CA LYS A 785 -12.80 21.59 -4.60
C LYS A 785 -12.12 22.29 -5.76
N ARG A 786 -12.82 22.55 -6.88
CA ARG A 786 -12.24 23.20 -8.07
C ARG A 786 -11.67 24.58 -7.72
N VAL A 787 -12.48 25.44 -7.11
CA VAL A 787 -12.08 26.78 -6.66
C VAL A 787 -10.91 26.70 -5.67
N LYS A 788 -10.98 25.78 -4.70
CA LYS A 788 -9.92 25.54 -3.73
C LYS A 788 -8.61 25.07 -4.37
N TYR A 789 -8.67 24.22 -5.40
CA TYR A 789 -7.49 23.70 -6.09
C TYR A 789 -6.86 24.77 -6.98
N LEU A 790 -7.69 25.60 -7.63
CA LEU A 790 -7.24 26.79 -8.38
C LEU A 790 -6.52 27.79 -7.46
N GLY A 791 -7.11 28.12 -6.30
CA GLY A 791 -6.46 28.94 -5.26
C GLY A 791 -5.16 28.32 -4.75
N SER A 792 -5.10 26.99 -4.61
CA SER A 792 -3.87 26.28 -4.22
C SER A 792 -2.71 26.47 -5.20
N ILE A 793 -3.00 26.65 -6.49
CA ILE A 793 -1.98 26.92 -7.52
C ILE A 793 -1.53 28.39 -7.44
N ALA A 794 -2.42 29.33 -7.11
CA ALA A 794 -2.05 30.72 -6.85
C ALA A 794 -1.13 30.83 -5.62
N ASP A 795 -1.55 30.26 -4.47
CA ASP A 795 -0.78 30.21 -3.20
C ASP A 795 0.61 29.57 -3.36
N TRP A 796 0.74 28.64 -4.31
CA TRP A 796 2.01 28.06 -4.74
C TRP A 796 2.83 29.06 -5.56
N ARG A 797 2.27 29.57 -6.66
CA ARG A 797 2.95 30.51 -7.58
C ARG A 797 3.37 31.83 -6.92
N HIS A 798 2.79 32.21 -5.79
CA HIS A 798 3.21 33.37 -4.99
C HIS A 798 4.52 33.16 -4.21
N ARG A 799 5.06 31.94 -4.14
CA ARG A 799 6.28 31.61 -3.39
C ARG A 799 7.27 30.87 -4.28
N SER A 800 8.57 31.07 -4.04
CA SER A 800 9.64 30.46 -4.83
C SER A 800 10.07 29.08 -4.34
N ALA A 801 9.83 28.76 -3.06
CA ALA A 801 10.24 27.51 -2.43
C ALA A 801 9.16 26.96 -1.47
N HIS A 802 9.08 25.63 -1.40
CA HIS A 802 8.03 24.89 -0.67
C HIS A 802 8.59 23.70 0.11
N THR A 803 7.93 23.32 1.21
CA THR A 803 8.27 22.09 1.95
C THR A 803 7.68 20.84 1.28
N LEU A 804 8.13 19.64 1.68
CA LEU A 804 7.59 18.39 1.16
C LEU A 804 6.06 18.30 1.39
N GLU A 805 5.61 18.68 2.59
CA GLU A 805 4.20 18.64 2.96
C GLU A 805 3.32 19.54 2.08
N GLU A 806 3.83 20.70 1.65
CA GLU A 806 3.13 21.56 0.68
C GLU A 806 3.08 20.93 -0.72
N ALA A 807 4.20 20.34 -1.16
CA ALA A 807 4.30 19.67 -2.46
C ALA A 807 3.35 18.48 -2.55
N GLU A 808 3.31 17.63 -1.52
CA GLU A 808 2.39 16.49 -1.39
C GLU A 808 0.92 16.95 -1.34
N LYS A 809 0.62 18.04 -0.60
CA LYS A 809 -0.73 18.61 -0.55
C LYS A 809 -1.21 19.12 -1.91
N LEU A 810 -0.37 19.77 -2.71
CA LEU A 810 -0.77 20.24 -4.04
C LEU A 810 -0.84 19.07 -5.04
N TYR A 811 0.18 18.23 -5.10
CA TYR A 811 0.20 17.00 -5.91
C TYR A 811 -1.04 16.14 -5.67
N GLY A 812 -1.42 15.90 -4.41
CA GLY A 812 -2.60 15.11 -4.06
C GLY A 812 -3.94 15.73 -4.51
N ARG A 813 -4.04 17.06 -4.62
CA ARG A 813 -5.22 17.76 -5.16
C ARG A 813 -5.31 17.61 -6.68
N LEU A 814 -4.19 17.78 -7.37
CA LEU A 814 -4.11 17.64 -8.83
C LEU A 814 -4.25 16.18 -9.28
N LEU A 815 -3.72 15.23 -8.51
CA LEU A 815 -3.91 13.79 -8.71
C LEU A 815 -5.38 13.36 -8.48
N HIS A 816 -6.08 13.95 -7.50
CA HIS A 816 -7.53 13.75 -7.35
C HIS A 816 -8.31 14.26 -8.58
N THR A 817 -7.87 15.37 -9.18
CA THR A 817 -8.44 15.90 -10.43
C THR A 817 -8.23 14.96 -11.63
N CYS A 818 -7.18 14.15 -11.63
CA CYS A 818 -6.91 13.18 -12.72
C CYS A 818 -7.99 12.10 -12.88
N HIS A 819 -8.87 11.90 -11.90
CA HIS A 819 -10.04 11.03 -12.05
C HIS A 819 -11.11 11.61 -13.01
N ILE A 820 -11.14 12.93 -13.18
CA ILE A 820 -11.99 13.64 -14.13
C ILE A 820 -11.21 13.98 -15.41
N LEU A 821 -9.93 14.32 -15.28
CA LEU A 821 -9.05 14.71 -16.38
C LEU A 821 -7.81 13.78 -16.47
N PRO A 822 -7.93 12.57 -17.06
CA PRO A 822 -6.85 11.57 -17.06
C PRO A 822 -5.52 12.03 -17.67
N SER A 823 -5.56 12.89 -18.68
CA SER A 823 -4.38 13.51 -19.31
C SER A 823 -3.53 14.32 -18.33
N GLY A 824 -4.10 14.76 -17.20
CA GLY A 824 -3.40 15.45 -16.13
C GLY A 824 -2.26 14.66 -15.52
N ARG A 825 -2.26 13.32 -15.63
CA ARG A 825 -1.16 12.46 -15.14
C ARG A 825 0.20 12.84 -15.75
N ALA A 826 0.24 13.25 -17.03
CA ALA A 826 1.46 13.73 -17.67
C ALA A 826 2.00 15.03 -17.05
N TYR A 827 1.10 15.86 -16.50
CA TYR A 827 1.36 17.17 -15.88
C TYR A 827 1.62 17.08 -14.36
N LEU A 828 1.86 15.87 -13.84
CA LEU A 828 2.33 15.65 -12.47
C LEU A 828 3.81 15.25 -12.38
N THR A 829 4.44 14.90 -13.52
CA THR A 829 5.79 14.31 -13.52
C THR A 829 6.88 15.25 -12.99
N ALA A 830 6.67 16.57 -13.04
CA ALA A 830 7.59 17.55 -12.44
C ALA A 830 7.57 17.51 -10.90
N PHE A 831 6.41 17.28 -10.27
CA PHE A 831 6.34 16.99 -8.82
C PHE A 831 7.02 15.66 -8.49
N GLU A 832 6.76 14.61 -9.29
CA GLU A 832 7.37 13.29 -9.11
C GLU A 832 8.91 13.34 -9.16
N ARG A 833 9.48 14.17 -10.06
CA ARG A 833 10.94 14.45 -10.12
C ARG A 833 11.44 15.30 -8.95
N MET A 834 10.59 16.11 -8.31
CA MET A 834 10.96 17.00 -7.21
C MET A 834 11.03 16.27 -5.86
N PHE A 835 10.19 15.26 -5.61
CA PHE A 835 10.12 14.57 -4.31
C PHE A 835 11.46 13.99 -3.80
N PRO A 836 12.33 13.37 -4.62
CA PRO A 836 13.65 12.88 -4.15
C PRO A 836 14.54 13.97 -3.54
N THR A 837 14.38 15.25 -3.92
CA THR A 837 15.20 16.36 -3.41
C THR A 837 14.96 16.65 -1.91
N PHE A 838 13.87 16.14 -1.34
CA PHE A 838 13.54 16.27 0.08
C PHE A 838 14.10 15.13 0.95
N ALA A 839 14.68 14.07 0.37
CA ALA A 839 15.06 12.86 1.10
C ALA A 839 16.03 13.11 2.28
N GLY A 840 16.94 14.08 2.16
CA GLY A 840 17.85 14.48 3.24
C GLY A 840 17.24 15.41 4.30
N ASN A 841 16.18 16.17 3.98
CA ASN A 841 15.45 17.01 4.93
C ASN A 841 14.07 17.39 4.38
N ARG A 842 13.02 16.73 4.90
CA ARG A 842 11.61 16.95 4.49
C ARG A 842 11.06 18.35 4.81
N HIS A 843 11.63 19.02 5.79
CA HIS A 843 11.16 20.31 6.31
C HIS A 843 11.85 21.50 5.64
N MET A 844 13.01 21.28 5.00
CA MET A 844 13.73 22.31 4.25
C MET A 844 12.94 22.70 3.00
N PRO A 845 12.61 23.99 2.80
CA PRO A 845 12.00 24.45 1.56
C PRO A 845 12.91 24.18 0.36
N ARG A 846 12.34 23.72 -0.75
CA ARG A 846 13.02 23.53 -2.03
C ARG A 846 12.39 24.44 -3.09
N THR A 847 13.24 25.07 -3.89
CA THR A 847 12.82 25.75 -5.13
C THR A 847 12.26 24.71 -6.10
N PHE A 848 11.08 24.97 -6.66
CA PHE A 848 10.51 24.04 -7.65
C PHE A 848 11.27 24.09 -8.99
N PRO A 849 11.33 22.98 -9.75
CA PRO A 849 12.04 22.98 -11.03
C PRO A 849 11.27 23.79 -12.09
N ILE A 850 12.00 24.47 -12.99
CA ILE A 850 11.42 25.42 -13.94
C ILE A 850 10.41 24.79 -14.92
N ASP A 851 10.50 23.48 -15.16
CA ASP A 851 9.57 22.72 -16.00
C ASP A 851 8.22 22.43 -15.30
N LEU A 852 8.06 22.75 -14.02
CA LEU A 852 6.78 22.75 -13.32
C LEU A 852 5.89 23.94 -13.71
N LEU A 853 6.46 25.08 -14.13
CA LEU A 853 5.67 26.29 -14.44
C LEU A 853 4.70 26.12 -15.62
N PRO A 854 5.09 25.51 -16.77
CA PRO A 854 4.14 25.18 -17.84
C PRO A 854 3.04 24.21 -17.38
N ASP A 855 3.36 23.28 -16.46
CA ASP A 855 2.40 22.31 -15.97
C ASP A 855 1.39 22.95 -15.02
N LEU A 856 1.83 23.86 -14.14
CA LEU A 856 0.94 24.68 -13.31
C LEU A 856 0.11 25.67 -14.13
N HIS A 857 0.65 26.20 -15.23
CA HIS A 857 -0.15 27.00 -16.18
C HIS A 857 -1.28 26.17 -16.77
N TRP A 858 -0.96 24.99 -17.32
CA TRP A 858 -1.96 24.07 -17.85
C TRP A 858 -3.01 23.68 -16.78
N TRP A 859 -2.58 23.32 -15.57
CA TRP A 859 -3.51 23.05 -14.47
C TRP A 859 -4.40 24.25 -14.12
N THR A 860 -3.88 25.48 -14.23
CA THR A 860 -4.69 26.70 -14.07
C THR A 860 -5.76 26.79 -15.16
N GLU A 861 -5.40 26.63 -16.44
CA GLU A 861 -6.34 26.65 -17.57
C GLU A 861 -7.46 25.60 -17.40
N GLN A 862 -7.10 24.36 -17.05
CA GLN A 862 -8.05 23.26 -16.93
C GLN A 862 -8.98 23.43 -15.72
N LEU A 863 -8.48 23.90 -14.58
CA LEU A 863 -9.29 24.18 -13.38
C LEU A 863 -10.10 25.48 -13.49
N SER A 864 -9.75 26.41 -14.40
CA SER A 864 -10.56 27.59 -14.67
C SER A 864 -11.90 27.28 -15.36
N ASN A 865 -12.02 26.16 -16.07
CA ASN A 865 -13.29 25.69 -16.64
C ASN A 865 -14.29 25.31 -15.52
N PRO A 866 -15.47 25.97 -15.40
CA PRO A 866 -16.49 25.60 -14.41
C PRO A 866 -17.17 24.26 -14.74
N HIS A 867 -17.15 23.82 -15.99
CA HIS A 867 -17.69 22.53 -16.43
C HIS A 867 -16.56 21.50 -16.58
N LEU A 868 -15.77 21.32 -15.52
CA LEU A 868 -14.73 20.29 -15.48
C LEU A 868 -15.37 18.94 -15.15
N GLU A 869 -15.94 18.32 -16.18
CA GLU A 869 -16.59 17.01 -16.15
C GLU A 869 -16.10 16.07 -17.27
N ARG A 870 -16.49 14.80 -17.17
CA ARG A 870 -16.38 13.84 -18.29
C ARG A 870 -17.51 12.80 -18.25
N PRO A 871 -17.78 12.07 -19.35
CA PRO A 871 -18.67 10.92 -19.33
C PRO A 871 -18.25 9.87 -18.29
N LEU A 872 -19.23 9.18 -17.72
CA LEU A 872 -19.01 8.09 -16.76
C LEU A 872 -18.18 6.96 -17.41
N PRO A 873 -17.07 6.51 -16.79
CA PRO A 873 -16.25 5.40 -17.28
C PRO A 873 -17.03 4.08 -17.42
N GLY A 874 -17.55 3.81 -18.62
CA GLY A 874 -18.30 2.61 -18.95
C GLY A 874 -17.49 1.54 -19.69
N GLU A 875 -18.23 0.69 -20.40
CA GLU A 875 -17.75 -0.15 -21.48
C GLU A 875 -17.50 0.70 -22.73
N ILE A 876 -16.40 0.44 -23.43
CA ILE A 876 -15.93 1.24 -24.56
C ILE A 876 -15.54 0.28 -25.68
N THR A 877 -16.18 0.38 -26.83
CA THR A 877 -15.78 -0.36 -28.04
C THR A 877 -14.60 0.35 -28.69
N VAL A 878 -13.43 -0.30 -28.71
CA VAL A 878 -12.22 0.23 -29.34
C VAL A 878 -12.10 -0.33 -30.75
N VAL A 879 -12.08 0.56 -31.75
CA VAL A 879 -11.92 0.14 -33.16
C VAL A 879 -10.45 -0.10 -33.46
N ASP A 880 -10.06 -1.32 -33.82
CA ASP A 880 -8.76 -1.53 -34.46
C ASP A 880 -8.78 -0.90 -35.86
N VAL A 881 -7.92 0.09 -36.06
CA VAL A 881 -7.77 0.83 -37.32
C VAL A 881 -6.57 0.34 -38.13
N ASN A 882 -6.01 -0.82 -37.77
CA ASN A 882 -4.89 -1.47 -38.46
C ASN A 882 -3.66 -0.54 -38.54
N ALA A 883 -3.40 0.17 -37.44
CA ALA A 883 -2.42 1.24 -37.32
C ALA A 883 -1.21 0.83 -36.46
N PHE A 884 -0.02 0.94 -37.03
CA PHE A 884 1.26 0.50 -36.47
C PHE A 884 2.28 1.63 -36.46
N SER A 885 3.18 1.63 -35.48
CA SER A 885 4.37 2.49 -35.44
C SER A 885 5.62 1.72 -35.06
N ASP A 886 6.78 2.18 -35.53
CA ASP A 886 8.10 1.60 -35.24
C ASP A 886 9.21 2.68 -35.38
N ALA A 887 10.28 2.58 -34.60
CA ALA A 887 11.44 3.46 -34.74
C ALA A 887 12.81 2.75 -34.76
N CYS A 888 13.55 2.91 -35.86
CA CYS A 888 14.92 2.46 -35.97
C CYS A 888 15.93 3.60 -35.78
N THR A 889 16.88 3.42 -34.85
CA THR A 889 17.95 4.40 -34.57
C THR A 889 18.96 4.59 -35.71
N SER A 890 18.97 3.70 -36.71
CA SER A 890 19.85 3.76 -37.88
C SER A 890 19.23 4.38 -39.14
N PHE A 891 17.92 4.64 -39.13
CA PHE A 891 17.23 5.30 -40.25
C PHE A 891 16.19 6.30 -39.74
N GLY A 892 15.13 5.83 -39.08
CA GLY A 892 14.20 6.69 -38.36
C GLY A 892 12.86 6.06 -38.05
N VAL A 893 11.81 6.87 -38.09
CA VAL A 893 10.48 6.52 -37.58
C VAL A 893 9.54 6.24 -38.75
N ALA A 894 8.67 5.24 -38.62
CA ALA A 894 7.64 4.97 -39.60
C ALA A 894 6.29 4.58 -38.98
N VAL A 895 5.25 4.74 -39.78
CA VAL A 895 3.86 4.39 -39.45
C VAL A 895 3.20 3.69 -40.63
N VAL A 896 2.34 2.72 -40.34
CA VAL A 896 1.50 2.04 -41.34
C VAL A 896 0.06 2.01 -40.84
N ILE A 897 -0.90 2.40 -41.68
CA ILE A 897 -2.34 2.40 -41.38
C ILE A 897 -3.06 1.78 -42.57
N ASP A 898 -3.81 0.70 -42.36
CA ASP A 898 -4.59 0.02 -43.40
C ASP A 898 -3.76 -0.28 -44.68
N GLY A 899 -2.58 -0.85 -44.48
CA GLY A 899 -1.63 -1.17 -45.56
C GLY A 899 -0.99 0.04 -46.25
N ARG A 900 -1.23 1.27 -45.78
CA ARG A 900 -0.61 2.50 -46.30
C ARG A 900 0.44 3.05 -45.35
N TRP A 901 1.58 3.49 -45.86
CA TRP A 901 2.77 3.79 -45.06
C TRP A 901 3.25 5.24 -45.18
N GLN A 902 3.95 5.72 -44.15
CA GLN A 902 4.81 6.90 -44.22
C GLN A 902 6.01 6.74 -43.28
N ALA A 903 7.16 7.25 -43.68
CA ALA A 903 8.41 7.19 -42.93
C ALA A 903 9.16 8.53 -42.94
N TRP A 904 10.02 8.72 -41.95
CA TRP A 904 10.84 9.91 -41.75
C TRP A 904 12.26 9.50 -41.34
N THR A 905 13.27 10.05 -42.01
CA THR A 905 14.69 9.93 -41.65
C THR A 905 15.00 10.78 -40.43
N LEU A 906 15.82 10.25 -39.52
CA LEU A 906 16.44 11.02 -38.43
C LEU A 906 17.43 12.04 -38.99
N LEU A 907 17.61 13.13 -38.23
CA LEU A 907 18.63 14.14 -38.46
C LEU A 907 19.70 14.10 -37.36
N ASP A 908 20.92 14.52 -37.68
CA ASP A 908 22.03 14.53 -36.73
C ASP A 908 21.71 15.37 -35.48
N GLY A 909 22.14 14.91 -34.31
CA GLY A 909 21.85 15.57 -33.03
C GLY A 909 20.49 15.23 -32.40
N TRP A 910 19.69 14.31 -32.99
CA TRP A 910 18.45 13.84 -32.37
C TRP A 910 18.67 13.26 -30.97
N LYS A 911 19.72 12.44 -30.81
CA LYS A 911 20.06 11.74 -29.56
C LYS A 911 20.86 12.64 -28.63
N GLY A 912 20.32 12.95 -27.46
CA GLY A 912 20.99 13.78 -26.46
C GLY A 912 20.05 14.31 -25.38
N GLY A 913 20.56 14.48 -24.16
CA GLY A 913 19.72 14.68 -22.98
C GLY A 913 18.79 13.50 -22.75
N ASP A 914 17.54 13.78 -22.37
CA ASP A 914 16.47 12.78 -22.18
C ASP A 914 15.96 12.14 -23.51
N ARG A 915 16.54 12.44 -24.69
CA ARG A 915 16.13 11.79 -25.96
C ARG A 915 16.90 10.50 -26.20
N ASP A 916 16.22 9.39 -25.88
CA ASP A 916 16.65 8.00 -26.08
C ASP A 916 15.83 7.31 -27.21
N ILE A 917 15.92 5.98 -27.33
CA ILE A 917 15.09 5.24 -28.29
C ILE A 917 13.61 5.26 -27.92
N GLY A 918 13.25 5.25 -26.63
CA GLY A 918 11.86 5.34 -26.18
C GLY A 918 11.20 6.67 -26.58
N TRP A 919 11.97 7.76 -26.62
CA TRP A 919 11.50 9.02 -27.20
C TRP A 919 11.12 8.87 -28.68
N LEU A 920 11.89 8.13 -29.49
CA LEU A 920 11.55 7.86 -30.89
C LEU A 920 10.30 7.00 -31.04
N GLU A 921 10.13 5.98 -30.20
CA GLU A 921 8.90 5.15 -30.21
C GLU A 921 7.67 5.98 -29.83
N ALA A 922 7.82 6.93 -28.90
CA ALA A 922 6.77 7.88 -28.59
C ALA A 922 6.47 8.82 -29.77
N LEU A 923 7.48 9.24 -30.57
CA LEU A 923 7.24 9.95 -31.83
C LEU A 923 6.51 9.06 -32.84
N GLY A 924 6.82 7.76 -32.92
CA GLY A 924 6.09 6.77 -33.70
C GLY A 924 4.61 6.77 -33.35
N LEU A 925 4.28 6.69 -32.06
CA LEU A 925 2.90 6.79 -31.56
C LEU A 925 2.25 8.15 -31.87
N GLU A 926 2.95 9.28 -31.74
CA GLU A 926 2.39 10.60 -32.11
C GLU A 926 2.08 10.68 -33.60
N LEU A 927 2.98 10.20 -34.46
CA LEU A 927 2.80 10.22 -35.91
C LEU A 927 1.69 9.26 -36.34
N ALA A 928 1.58 8.09 -35.69
CA ALA A 928 0.50 7.14 -35.95
C ALA A 928 -0.86 7.73 -35.54
N VAL A 929 -0.98 8.30 -34.33
CA VAL A 929 -2.19 9.00 -33.90
C VAL A 929 -2.57 10.11 -34.87
N ARG A 930 -1.62 10.98 -35.25
CA ARG A 930 -1.88 12.07 -36.22
C ARG A 930 -2.33 11.54 -37.58
N ALA A 931 -1.75 10.44 -38.06
CA ALA A 931 -2.14 9.81 -39.31
C ALA A 931 -3.51 9.10 -39.23
N VAL A 932 -3.91 8.54 -38.08
CA VAL A 932 -5.28 8.02 -37.85
C VAL A 932 -6.31 9.17 -37.77
N LEU A 933 -5.92 10.32 -37.22
CA LEU A 933 -6.77 11.52 -37.18
C LEU A 933 -7.00 12.13 -38.58
N LEU A 934 -6.06 11.96 -39.52
CA LEU A 934 -6.12 12.51 -40.87
C LEU A 934 -6.62 11.53 -41.95
N HIS A 935 -6.26 10.25 -41.85
CA HIS A 935 -6.53 9.22 -42.88
C HIS A 935 -7.36 8.03 -42.39
N GLY A 936 -7.46 7.83 -41.08
CA GLY A 936 -8.20 6.71 -40.49
C GLY A 936 -9.72 6.93 -40.45
N PRO A 937 -10.50 5.90 -40.12
CA PRO A 937 -11.96 6.04 -39.96
C PRO A 937 -12.29 6.98 -38.78
N PRO A 938 -13.50 7.59 -38.77
CA PRO A 938 -13.94 8.54 -37.74
C PRO A 938 -14.37 7.86 -36.42
N ALA A 939 -13.62 6.85 -35.98
CA ALA A 939 -13.87 6.14 -34.72
C ALA A 939 -13.43 6.99 -33.51
N GLU A 940 -14.34 7.25 -32.57
CA GLU A 940 -14.05 8.00 -31.34
C GLU A 940 -12.94 7.33 -30.53
N HIS A 941 -13.03 6.02 -30.32
CA HIS A 941 -12.04 5.20 -29.64
C HIS A 941 -11.33 4.28 -30.64
N PHE A 942 -10.00 4.33 -30.72
CA PHE A 942 -9.23 3.55 -31.70
C PHE A 942 -7.92 2.98 -31.16
N LEU A 943 -7.47 1.85 -31.72
CA LEU A 943 -6.25 1.15 -31.33
C LEU A 943 -5.04 1.54 -32.18
N VAL A 944 -3.85 1.53 -31.57
CA VAL A 944 -2.54 1.62 -32.23
C VAL A 944 -1.63 0.52 -31.70
N HIS A 945 -0.99 -0.21 -32.61
CA HIS A 945 -0.02 -1.27 -32.35
C HIS A 945 1.38 -0.66 -32.24
N VAL A 946 2.09 -0.94 -31.13
CA VAL A 946 3.42 -0.39 -30.82
C VAL A 946 4.28 -1.51 -30.25
N ASP A 947 5.49 -1.72 -30.74
CA ASP A 947 6.36 -2.80 -30.27
C ASP A 947 7.14 -2.46 -28.98
N ASN A 948 7.12 -1.20 -28.55
CA ASN A 948 7.74 -0.78 -27.31
C ASN A 948 6.80 -0.87 -26.10
N GLN A 949 6.94 -1.92 -25.30
CA GLN A 949 6.18 -2.11 -24.05
C GLN A 949 6.27 -0.91 -23.08
N GLY A 950 7.41 -0.19 -23.05
CA GLY A 950 7.56 1.00 -22.21
C GLY A 950 6.67 2.17 -22.62
N ILE A 951 6.42 2.32 -23.93
CA ILE A 951 5.47 3.29 -24.47
C ILE A 951 4.02 2.81 -24.32
N VAL A 952 3.75 1.52 -24.51
CA VAL A 952 2.41 0.93 -24.24
C VAL A 952 2.02 1.15 -22.78
N ASP A 953 2.87 0.73 -21.83
CA ASP A 953 2.64 0.88 -20.39
C ASP A 953 2.61 2.36 -19.97
N GLY A 954 3.50 3.20 -20.52
CA GLY A 954 3.54 4.64 -20.23
C GLY A 954 2.29 5.38 -20.69
N TRP A 955 1.82 5.10 -21.91
CA TRP A 955 0.60 5.69 -22.45
C TRP A 955 -0.64 5.23 -21.68
N ARG A 956 -0.73 3.93 -21.36
CA ARG A 956 -1.77 3.35 -20.48
C ARG A 956 -1.79 3.98 -19.07
N ASN A 957 -0.63 4.38 -18.54
CA ASN A 957 -0.52 5.12 -17.28
C ASN A 957 -0.76 6.64 -17.41
N GLY A 958 -0.90 7.16 -18.63
CA GLY A 958 -1.05 8.60 -18.92
C GLY A 958 0.18 9.45 -18.61
N ARG A 959 1.37 8.86 -18.42
CA ARG A 959 2.63 9.57 -18.15
C ARG A 959 3.88 8.72 -18.41
N SER A 960 4.99 9.38 -18.74
CA SER A 960 6.34 8.77 -18.69
C SER A 960 7.22 9.47 -17.66
N ARG A 961 8.22 8.76 -17.10
CA ARG A 961 9.24 9.37 -16.22
C ARG A 961 10.27 10.18 -17.03
N ASN A 962 10.61 9.73 -18.24
CA ASN A 962 11.49 10.42 -19.19
C ASN A 962 10.81 11.73 -19.64
N ARG A 963 11.50 12.87 -19.51
CA ARG A 963 10.93 14.21 -19.72
C ARG A 963 10.46 14.42 -21.15
N GLU A 964 11.31 14.08 -22.12
CA GLU A 964 11.09 14.32 -23.54
C GLU A 964 9.97 13.41 -24.07
N THR A 965 9.97 12.13 -23.67
CA THR A 965 8.90 11.15 -23.93
C THR A 965 7.56 11.64 -23.38
N ASN A 966 7.54 12.14 -22.14
CA ASN A 966 6.33 12.67 -21.54
C ASN A 966 5.86 13.98 -22.21
N ALA A 967 6.77 14.77 -22.78
CA ALA A 967 6.41 15.91 -23.63
C ALA A 967 5.75 15.47 -24.94
N VAL A 968 6.10 14.30 -25.50
CA VAL A 968 5.36 13.69 -26.61
C VAL A 968 3.93 13.35 -26.17
N PHE A 969 3.74 12.65 -25.04
CA PHE A 969 2.41 12.29 -24.54
C PHE A 969 1.50 13.52 -24.33
N LYS A 970 2.05 14.65 -23.84
CA LYS A 970 1.31 15.92 -23.75
C LYS A 970 0.83 16.44 -25.11
N ARG A 971 1.63 16.30 -26.18
CA ARG A 971 1.20 16.66 -27.55
C ARG A 971 0.13 15.71 -28.08
N ILE A 972 0.26 14.41 -27.83
CA ILE A 972 -0.74 13.40 -28.22
C ILE A 972 -2.07 13.67 -27.51
N HIS A 973 -2.07 13.90 -26.19
CA HIS A 973 -3.29 14.30 -25.47
C HIS A 973 -3.89 15.59 -26.05
N ARG A 974 -3.09 16.63 -26.32
CA ARG A 974 -3.59 17.90 -26.88
C ARG A 974 -4.29 17.72 -28.23
N VAL A 975 -3.75 16.91 -29.14
CA VAL A 975 -4.38 16.67 -30.46
C VAL A 975 -5.60 15.75 -30.35
N LEU A 976 -5.57 14.73 -29.48
CA LEU A 976 -6.72 13.87 -29.20
C LEU A 976 -7.91 14.65 -28.61
N THR A 977 -7.66 15.52 -27.62
CA THR A 977 -8.70 16.40 -27.04
C THR A 977 -9.28 17.35 -28.08
N LEU A 978 -8.45 17.95 -28.95
CA LEU A 978 -8.91 18.86 -30.01
C LEU A 978 -9.87 18.16 -31.00
N HIS A 979 -9.56 16.91 -31.37
CA HIS A 979 -10.38 16.11 -32.27
C HIS A 979 -11.53 15.37 -31.59
N ARG A 980 -11.64 15.41 -30.25
CA ARG A 980 -12.57 14.60 -29.43
C ARG A 980 -12.48 13.09 -29.75
N ARG A 981 -11.26 12.56 -29.73
CA ARG A 981 -10.97 11.12 -29.97
C ARG A 981 -10.00 10.57 -28.94
N HIS A 982 -9.95 9.26 -28.80
CA HIS A 982 -9.15 8.53 -27.81
C HIS A 982 -8.33 7.41 -28.47
N ALA A 983 -7.01 7.49 -28.34
CA ALA A 983 -6.09 6.44 -28.78
C ALA A 983 -5.75 5.47 -27.65
N TYR A 984 -5.81 4.18 -27.94
CA TYR A 984 -5.40 3.08 -27.07
C TYR A 984 -4.17 2.40 -27.68
N THR A 985 -3.32 1.80 -26.85
CA THR A 985 -2.10 1.13 -27.30
C THR A 985 -2.14 -0.37 -26.96
N VAL A 986 -1.69 -1.19 -27.89
CA VAL A 986 -1.43 -2.63 -27.69
C VAL A 986 0.02 -2.94 -28.07
N TYR A 987 0.61 -3.91 -27.37
CA TYR A 987 1.93 -4.43 -27.71
C TYR A 987 1.84 -5.36 -28.91
N VAL A 988 2.67 -5.14 -29.93
CA VAL A 988 2.91 -6.07 -31.05
C VAL A 988 4.36 -6.57 -31.00
N PRO A 989 4.68 -7.85 -31.22
CA PRO A 989 6.07 -8.28 -31.36
C PRO A 989 6.71 -7.63 -32.60
N SER A 990 7.96 -7.16 -32.51
CA SER A 990 8.63 -6.46 -33.63
C SER A 990 8.72 -7.30 -34.91
N ALA A 991 8.73 -8.64 -34.79
CA ALA A 991 8.69 -9.57 -35.93
C ALA A 991 7.35 -9.56 -36.70
N ASP A 992 6.26 -9.16 -36.04
CA ASP A 992 4.92 -8.99 -36.61
C ASP A 992 4.61 -7.50 -36.92
N ASN A 993 5.49 -6.57 -36.54
CA ASN A 993 5.30 -5.14 -36.71
C ASN A 993 5.55 -4.72 -38.17
N ILE A 994 4.46 -4.52 -38.94
CA ILE A 994 4.55 -4.11 -40.35
C ILE A 994 5.17 -2.71 -40.58
N ALA A 995 5.43 -1.93 -39.52
CA ALA A 995 6.15 -0.67 -39.58
C ALA A 995 7.70 -0.81 -39.48
N ASP A 996 8.25 -1.95 -39.06
CA ASP A 996 9.70 -2.20 -38.92
C ASP A 996 10.48 -1.98 -40.23
N ALA A 997 10.07 -2.66 -41.31
CA ALA A 997 10.73 -2.51 -42.60
C ALA A 997 10.69 -1.04 -43.10
N PRO A 998 9.53 -0.34 -43.10
CA PRO A 998 9.47 1.11 -43.30
C PRO A 998 10.38 1.96 -42.40
N SER A 999 10.52 1.65 -41.09
CA SER A 999 11.35 2.41 -40.14
C SER A 999 12.85 2.25 -40.40
N ARG A 1000 13.23 1.12 -41.01
CA ARG A 1000 14.59 0.80 -41.49
C ARG A 1000 14.87 1.29 -42.92
N GLY A 1001 13.93 2.00 -43.55
CA GLY A 1001 14.05 2.53 -44.91
C GLY A 1001 13.65 1.55 -46.04
N LEU A 1002 13.17 0.35 -45.70
CA LEU A 1002 12.74 -0.68 -46.65
C LEU A 1002 11.27 -0.46 -47.05
N PHE A 1003 11.04 0.57 -47.87
CA PHE A 1003 9.69 1.06 -48.16
C PHE A 1003 8.84 0.14 -49.05
N PRO A 1004 7.56 -0.08 -48.71
CA PRO A 1004 6.55 -0.64 -49.62
C PRO A 1004 6.33 0.25 -50.88
N PRO A 1005 5.53 -0.22 -51.85
CA PRO A 1005 5.16 0.54 -53.05
C PRO A 1005 4.76 2.01 -52.80
N ARG A 1006 5.25 2.93 -53.64
CA ARG A 1006 4.96 4.38 -53.54
C ARG A 1006 3.48 4.72 -53.71
N ALA A 1007 2.69 3.85 -54.37
CA ALA A 1007 1.24 3.98 -54.49
C ALA A 1007 0.48 3.75 -53.17
N GLN A 1008 1.10 3.09 -52.19
CA GLN A 1008 0.56 2.88 -50.84
C GLN A 1008 1.03 3.96 -49.86
N ARG A 1009 1.65 5.06 -50.31
CA ARG A 1009 2.07 6.13 -49.41
C ARG A 1009 0.84 6.87 -48.87
N LEU A 1010 0.81 7.17 -47.57
CA LEU A 1010 -0.17 8.10 -46.99
C LEU A 1010 -0.04 9.50 -47.64
N ARG A 1011 -1.11 10.31 -47.59
CA ARG A 1011 -0.96 11.73 -47.96
C ARG A 1011 -0.07 12.41 -46.91
N HIS A 1012 0.61 13.48 -47.31
CA HIS A 1012 1.53 14.21 -46.44
C HIS A 1012 0.90 14.50 -45.06
N LEU A 1013 1.72 14.37 -44.03
CA LEU A 1013 1.37 14.55 -42.64
C LEU A 1013 2.34 15.57 -42.09
N ASP A 1014 1.83 16.76 -41.78
CA ASP A 1014 2.64 17.87 -41.30
C ASP A 1014 3.27 17.50 -39.96
N LEU A 1015 4.59 17.71 -39.85
CA LEU A 1015 5.28 17.52 -38.58
C LEU A 1015 4.88 18.63 -37.58
N PRO A 1016 4.79 18.33 -36.28
CA PRO A 1016 4.80 19.37 -35.26
C PRO A 1016 6.12 20.15 -35.38
N PRO A 1017 6.14 21.50 -35.34
CA PRO A 1017 7.38 22.28 -35.49
C PRO A 1017 8.49 21.96 -34.49
N ALA A 1018 8.15 21.31 -33.37
CA ALA A 1018 9.11 20.77 -32.40
C ALA A 1018 9.91 19.55 -32.90
N LEU A 1019 9.58 18.98 -34.08
CA LEU A 1019 10.24 17.82 -34.68
C LEU A 1019 11.04 18.15 -35.96
N ASP A 1020 10.90 19.35 -36.53
CA ASP A 1020 11.53 19.74 -37.81
C ASP A 1020 13.06 19.68 -37.76
N GLY A 1021 13.66 19.88 -36.59
CA GLY A 1021 15.10 19.74 -36.34
C GLY A 1021 15.58 18.30 -36.12
N TYR A 1022 14.68 17.30 -36.09
CA TYR A 1022 15.00 15.92 -35.73
C TYR A 1022 14.52 14.88 -36.74
N LEU A 1023 13.45 15.17 -37.48
CA LEU A 1023 12.87 14.29 -38.50
C LEU A 1023 12.70 15.01 -39.83
N ARG A 1024 13.07 14.34 -40.92
CA ARG A 1024 12.81 14.77 -42.30
C ARG A 1024 11.97 13.72 -43.01
N LEU A 1025 10.99 14.14 -43.80
CA LEU A 1025 10.15 13.22 -44.57
C LEU A 1025 11.00 12.33 -45.49
N ALA A 1026 10.87 11.01 -45.37
CA ALA A 1026 11.63 10.09 -46.22
C ALA A 1026 11.18 10.21 -47.69
N THR A 1027 12.15 10.37 -48.59
CA THR A 1027 11.94 10.40 -50.03
C THR A 1027 12.75 9.27 -50.68
N ARG A 1028 12.11 8.56 -51.61
CA ARG A 1028 12.79 7.72 -52.61
C ARG A 1028 13.11 8.59 -53.82
#